data_AF-A0A377K784-F1
#
_entry.id   AF-A0A377K784-F1
#
_cell.length_a   1.000
_cell.length_b   1.000
_cell.length_c   1.000
_cell.angle_alpha   90.00
_cell.angle_beta   90.00
_cell.angle_gamma   90.00
#
_symmetry.space_group_name_H-M   'P 1'
#
loop_
_entity.id
_entity.type
_entity.pdbx_description
1 polymer ?
#
loop_
_entity_poly.entity_id
_entity_poly.type
_entity_poly.pdbx_seq_one_letter_code
_entity_poly.pdbx_strand_id
1 'polypeptide(L)'
;MEAYGKGTVLNSESGVIDMYGRGNIGMLAVDDSAADNAGKITLDTLWVDQNDTTTLRTDLPSSTAIDYGVGMATGTNSGGGARSNGVATNQQGGVITVYNAGAAMAAYGASNMVINQGIINLEKNGNYDGSLGANMLVGMAVYNRGTAINDKTGVININVDTGQAFYNDGTGTILNYGEINLLGSPMDSADSHMGAIPENLDLLTALTGSGETDMRTASSGGFVTTKALANYGNETLNSNVAAKAWLYNQDKANLTINGELSIGQGLENSGLLNSDTISAAANVYNRASGSIITDQLSLTGSNSFFNEGNFSGSVAGSSYKQNVVNTGTMAVMADGKSLISGSFLLYNEAGATLSNSSSAVSGGENAIVNVTRTGDSLAQVNRGTITAVNGYSAIKTASTGSNSNGKWIWNTDTGVISGVNPNAPLIDLGRGYNFANAGTINVQGDGAVAISGGTTSYTVQLVNSGTINVGTAQGQADGTNGTGLIGIKGNGSDTTINNAQSGVINVYADNSWAFGGKTKAIINNGEINLLCDTGCDIYAPGTTGTLNDHNSTTDIIVPAATSTPTQGSVPTVPADSSAQQKLTNYTIGTNSDGTSGMLKANNLVISDNVKVNTGFSAGTADTTVVINDVFKGENISGAENISSSTVMWNAQGSTDASGNVDVTMTKNAYTDVVTDSSVNNVAQVLDSGYTNNDLYTSLNVGTTAELNSALKQISGSQATTVFNEARVLSNRFSMLSDAAPEVANGLAFNVVAKGDPRAELGNNTQYDMMALRKSMTLTEYQNLSLEYGIARLEGNGSDTVGDNGVTGGYSQFFGLKHQMAFDNGMSWNNALRYDVHNLDSSRSIAYGDVNKTADANVKQQYLEFRSEGAKTFELREGLNVTPYAGVKLRHTLEGGYQERNAGDFNLSMNSGSETAVDSIVGLKLDYAGKEGWSANATLEGGPNLSYVKSQRTASISGAGSQRFNIDDGQSGGGFNSLATMGVKYSSQESALQLDAFHWKEDGISDKGVMLNFKKTF
;
A
#
# COMPACT_ATOMS: atom_id res chain seq x y z
N MET A 1 -14.81 -30.60 -30.73
CA MET A 1 -14.19 -29.30 -30.38
C MET A 1 -13.61 -29.40 -28.99
N GLU A 2 -12.44 -28.83 -28.74
CA GLU A 2 -11.73 -28.97 -27.46
C GLU A 2 -11.21 -27.61 -26.98
N ALA A 3 -11.43 -27.29 -25.71
CA ALA A 3 -10.76 -26.20 -25.02
C ALA A 3 -9.77 -26.74 -24.00
N TYR A 4 -8.57 -26.18 -24.02
CA TYR A 4 -7.43 -26.56 -23.17
C TYR A 4 -6.73 -25.31 -22.63
N GLY A 5 -6.27 -25.35 -21.38
CA GLY A 5 -5.39 -24.33 -20.79
C GLY A 5 -6.04 -22.96 -20.62
N LYS A 6 -7.19 -22.89 -19.93
CA LYS A 6 -8.00 -21.67 -19.75
C LYS A 6 -8.69 -21.18 -21.04
N GLY A 7 -8.92 -22.09 -21.98
CA GLY A 7 -9.62 -21.79 -23.23
C GLY A 7 -11.14 -21.89 -23.10
N THR A 8 -11.85 -21.40 -24.11
CA THR A 8 -13.30 -21.57 -24.24
C THR A 8 -13.64 -22.03 -25.65
N VAL A 9 -14.55 -22.98 -25.80
CA VAL A 9 -15.19 -23.31 -27.09
C VAL A 9 -16.69 -23.03 -27.00
N LEU A 10 -17.26 -22.51 -28.08
CA LEU A 10 -18.68 -22.18 -28.18
C LEU A 10 -19.29 -22.82 -29.43
N ASN A 11 -20.36 -23.58 -29.26
CA ASN A 11 -21.31 -23.90 -30.33
C ASN A 11 -22.46 -22.89 -30.28
N SER A 12 -22.43 -21.88 -31.15
CA SER A 12 -23.43 -20.80 -31.17
C SER A 12 -24.85 -21.31 -31.49
N GLU A 13 -25.88 -20.49 -31.28
CA GLU A 13 -27.30 -20.83 -31.48
C GLU A 13 -27.64 -21.50 -32.83
N SER A 14 -26.95 -21.12 -33.91
CA SER A 14 -27.14 -21.70 -35.25
C SER A 14 -26.20 -22.86 -35.59
N GLY A 15 -25.27 -23.17 -34.68
CA GLY A 15 -24.26 -24.19 -34.87
C GLY A 15 -24.81 -25.60 -34.71
N VAL A 16 -24.28 -26.53 -35.50
CA VAL A 16 -24.70 -27.94 -35.55
C VAL A 16 -23.47 -28.83 -35.52
N ILE A 17 -23.47 -29.81 -34.62
CA ILE A 17 -22.42 -30.83 -34.48
C ILE A 17 -23.10 -32.19 -34.57
N ASP A 18 -22.93 -32.88 -35.69
CA ASP A 18 -23.44 -34.25 -35.86
C ASP A 18 -22.28 -35.25 -35.80
N MET A 19 -22.42 -36.27 -34.96
CA MET A 19 -21.41 -37.29 -34.72
C MET A 19 -22.00 -38.68 -34.93
N TYR A 20 -21.34 -39.47 -35.77
CA TYR A 20 -21.74 -40.83 -36.11
C TYR A 20 -20.61 -41.82 -35.84
N GLY A 21 -20.95 -42.98 -35.28
CA GLY A 21 -20.00 -44.02 -34.88
C GLY A 21 -19.43 -43.83 -33.46
N ARG A 22 -18.68 -44.84 -33.00
CA ARG A 22 -18.17 -44.91 -31.61
C ARG A 22 -16.91 -44.06 -31.37
N GLY A 23 -16.72 -43.64 -30.12
CA GLY A 23 -15.51 -42.96 -29.63
C GLY A 23 -15.50 -41.43 -29.84
N ASN A 24 -16.65 -40.84 -30.19
CA ASN A 24 -16.75 -39.42 -30.50
C ASN A 24 -17.00 -38.57 -29.24
N ILE A 25 -16.39 -37.39 -29.18
CA ILE A 25 -16.70 -36.34 -28.20
C ILE A 25 -16.99 -35.04 -28.95
N GLY A 26 -18.20 -34.50 -28.78
CA GLY A 26 -18.64 -33.31 -29.52
C GLY A 26 -17.91 -32.07 -29.05
N MET A 27 -17.96 -31.83 -27.75
CA MET A 27 -17.29 -30.72 -27.09
C MET A 27 -16.58 -31.19 -25.82
N LEU A 28 -15.34 -30.77 -25.60
CA LEU A 28 -14.52 -31.15 -24.46
C LEU A 28 -13.90 -29.92 -23.80
N ALA A 29 -13.96 -29.83 -22.47
CA ALA A 29 -13.24 -28.82 -21.68
C ALA A 29 -12.33 -29.48 -20.63
N VAL A 30 -11.06 -29.08 -20.64
CA VAL A 30 -9.99 -29.61 -19.79
C VAL A 30 -9.03 -28.50 -19.35
N ASP A 31 -8.44 -28.62 -18.16
CA ASP A 31 -7.45 -27.68 -17.59
C ASP A 31 -7.95 -26.22 -17.56
N ASP A 32 -8.80 -25.92 -16.57
CA ASP A 32 -9.39 -24.59 -16.30
C ASP A 32 -10.20 -24.00 -17.47
N SER A 33 -10.73 -24.85 -18.35
CA SER A 33 -11.40 -24.45 -19.60
C SER A 33 -12.92 -24.57 -19.55
N ALA A 34 -13.60 -23.93 -20.52
CA ALA A 34 -15.06 -23.98 -20.67
C ALA A 34 -15.51 -24.48 -22.05
N ALA A 35 -16.63 -25.20 -22.10
CA ALA A 35 -17.31 -25.60 -23.33
C ALA A 35 -18.80 -25.27 -23.25
N ASP A 36 -19.27 -24.41 -24.16
CA ASP A 36 -20.63 -23.86 -24.14
C ASP A 36 -21.42 -24.26 -25.39
N ASN A 37 -22.57 -24.90 -25.20
CA ASN A 37 -23.48 -25.24 -26.30
C ASN A 37 -24.77 -24.42 -26.23
N ALA A 38 -24.97 -23.52 -27.19
CA ALA A 38 -26.24 -22.86 -27.47
C ALA A 38 -26.94 -23.40 -28.73
N GLY A 39 -26.21 -24.18 -29.55
CA GLY A 39 -26.71 -24.81 -30.78
C GLY A 39 -27.18 -26.25 -30.59
N LYS A 40 -27.03 -27.06 -31.65
CA LYS A 40 -27.44 -28.47 -31.69
C LYS A 40 -26.25 -29.42 -31.71
N ILE A 41 -26.32 -30.47 -30.89
CA ILE A 41 -25.38 -31.60 -30.90
C ILE A 41 -26.19 -32.89 -31.09
N THR A 42 -25.87 -33.67 -32.11
CA THR A 42 -26.45 -34.99 -32.36
C THR A 42 -25.37 -36.05 -32.26
N LEU A 43 -25.64 -37.12 -31.52
CA LEU A 43 -24.74 -38.25 -31.34
C LEU A 43 -25.46 -39.56 -31.67
N ASP A 44 -25.03 -40.30 -32.70
CA ASP A 44 -25.50 -41.66 -33.01
C ASP A 44 -24.32 -42.63 -33.11
N THR A 45 -23.99 -43.25 -31.97
CA THR A 45 -22.75 -44.03 -31.83
C THR A 45 -22.84 -45.44 -32.41
N LEU A 46 -24.05 -45.94 -32.66
CA LEU A 46 -24.28 -47.27 -33.26
C LEU A 46 -24.51 -47.20 -34.77
N TRP A 47 -24.48 -45.99 -35.35
CA TRP A 47 -24.55 -45.82 -36.77
C TRP A 47 -23.36 -46.47 -37.49
N VAL A 48 -23.66 -47.16 -38.60
CA VAL A 48 -22.69 -47.78 -39.50
C VAL A 48 -23.07 -47.42 -40.93
N ASP A 49 -22.09 -47.04 -41.76
CA ASP A 49 -22.35 -46.77 -43.17
C ASP A 49 -22.80 -48.05 -43.89
N GLN A 50 -23.76 -47.94 -44.80
CA GLN A 50 -24.29 -49.08 -45.53
C GLN A 50 -23.21 -49.83 -46.35
N ASN A 51 -22.12 -49.16 -46.70
CA ASN A 51 -20.99 -49.73 -47.44
C ASN A 51 -19.83 -50.16 -46.54
N ASP A 52 -19.93 -50.00 -45.22
CA ASP A 52 -18.90 -50.43 -44.29
C ASP A 52 -18.92 -51.96 -44.15
N THR A 53 -17.88 -52.60 -44.68
CA THR A 53 -17.70 -54.06 -44.59
C THR A 53 -16.80 -54.46 -43.41
N THR A 54 -16.39 -53.52 -42.56
CA THR A 54 -15.52 -53.80 -41.41
C THR A 54 -16.33 -54.35 -40.24
N THR A 55 -15.72 -55.26 -39.48
CA THR A 55 -16.32 -55.77 -38.24
C THR A 55 -15.81 -54.96 -37.05
N LEU A 56 -16.72 -54.58 -36.15
CA LEU A 56 -16.37 -53.92 -34.90
C LEU A 56 -15.31 -54.76 -34.15
N ARG A 57 -14.24 -54.09 -33.74
CA ARG A 57 -13.18 -54.73 -32.96
C ARG A 57 -13.70 -55.20 -31.60
N THR A 58 -13.32 -56.41 -31.21
CA THR A 58 -13.77 -57.03 -29.95
C THR A 58 -13.08 -56.48 -28.71
N ASP A 59 -12.00 -55.70 -28.87
CA ASP A 59 -11.22 -55.12 -27.78
C ASP A 59 -11.59 -53.65 -27.48
N LEU A 60 -12.65 -53.13 -28.09
CA LEU A 60 -13.17 -51.80 -27.77
C LEU A 60 -13.93 -51.84 -26.44
N PRO A 61 -13.69 -50.88 -25.53
CA PRO A 61 -14.52 -50.68 -24.35
C PRO A 61 -15.99 -50.51 -24.74
N SER A 62 -16.90 -51.09 -23.94
CA SER A 62 -18.35 -51.04 -24.21
C SER A 62 -19.17 -51.23 -22.93
N SER A 63 -18.59 -50.86 -21.79
CA SER A 63 -19.12 -51.14 -20.45
C SER A 63 -19.96 -50.00 -19.87
N THR A 64 -19.77 -48.79 -20.39
CA THR A 64 -20.43 -47.57 -19.92
C THR A 64 -20.76 -46.65 -21.09
N ALA A 65 -21.71 -45.72 -20.90
CA ALA A 65 -22.11 -44.76 -21.93
C ALA A 65 -20.93 -43.96 -22.54
N ILE A 66 -19.94 -43.56 -21.73
CA ILE A 66 -18.76 -42.82 -22.23
C ILE A 66 -17.89 -43.64 -23.20
N ASP A 67 -17.94 -44.99 -23.14
CA ASP A 67 -17.21 -45.86 -24.06
C ASP A 67 -17.76 -45.78 -25.51
N TYR A 68 -19.02 -45.39 -25.66
CA TYR A 68 -19.69 -45.25 -26.96
C TYR A 68 -19.47 -43.85 -27.54
N GLY A 69 -19.68 -42.81 -26.74
CA GLY A 69 -19.47 -41.43 -27.16
C GLY A 69 -20.14 -40.43 -26.23
N VAL A 70 -19.75 -39.16 -26.32
CA VAL A 70 -20.27 -38.09 -25.47
C VAL A 70 -20.59 -36.83 -26.27
N GLY A 71 -21.75 -36.22 -26.02
CA GLY A 71 -22.11 -34.91 -26.58
C GLY A 71 -21.16 -33.82 -26.08
N MET A 72 -21.19 -33.57 -24.76
CA MET A 72 -20.30 -32.64 -24.07
C MET A 72 -19.58 -33.28 -22.88
N ALA A 73 -18.27 -33.11 -22.76
CA ALA A 73 -17.48 -33.72 -21.71
C ALA A 73 -16.59 -32.72 -20.96
N THR A 74 -16.30 -33.01 -19.70
CA THR A 74 -15.23 -32.36 -18.92
C THR A 74 -14.29 -33.36 -18.28
N GLY A 75 -13.00 -33.01 -18.24
CA GLY A 75 -11.96 -33.91 -17.79
C GLY A 75 -11.67 -35.03 -18.79
N THR A 76 -10.70 -35.89 -18.45
CA THR A 76 -10.28 -36.99 -19.33
C THR A 76 -9.75 -38.19 -18.54
N ASN A 77 -9.96 -39.40 -19.04
CA ASN A 77 -9.36 -40.63 -18.50
C ASN A 77 -8.05 -41.01 -19.22
N SER A 78 -7.49 -40.12 -20.05
CA SER A 78 -6.24 -40.33 -20.78
C SER A 78 -5.01 -40.29 -19.86
N GLY A 79 -3.82 -40.64 -20.40
CA GLY A 79 -2.58 -40.83 -19.64
C GLY A 79 -2.07 -39.64 -18.82
N GLY A 80 -2.70 -38.46 -18.93
CA GLY A 80 -2.43 -37.28 -18.08
C GLY A 80 -3.25 -37.20 -16.80
N GLY A 81 -4.12 -38.17 -16.52
CA GLY A 81 -5.07 -38.15 -15.41
C GLY A 81 -6.28 -37.26 -15.68
N ALA A 82 -7.18 -37.15 -14.69
CA ALA A 82 -8.49 -36.54 -14.81
C ALA A 82 -8.50 -35.10 -15.37
N ARG A 83 -7.38 -34.37 -15.22
CA ARG A 83 -7.29 -32.91 -15.40
C ARG A 83 -8.26 -32.18 -14.48
N SER A 84 -8.18 -30.85 -14.40
CA SER A 84 -8.94 -30.10 -13.40
C SER A 84 -9.73 -28.93 -13.95
N ASN A 85 -10.84 -28.62 -13.28
CA ASN A 85 -11.61 -27.38 -13.39
C ASN A 85 -12.26 -27.12 -14.77
N GLY A 86 -12.46 -28.17 -15.57
CA GLY A 86 -13.25 -28.09 -16.79
C GLY A 86 -14.73 -27.93 -16.47
N VAL A 87 -15.41 -27.00 -17.17
CA VAL A 87 -16.87 -26.82 -17.09
C VAL A 87 -17.47 -26.92 -18.48
N ALA A 88 -18.49 -27.76 -18.66
CA ALA A 88 -19.25 -27.81 -19.91
C ALA A 88 -20.73 -27.54 -19.63
N THR A 89 -21.28 -26.56 -20.33
CA THR A 89 -22.65 -26.09 -20.12
C THR A 89 -23.45 -26.22 -21.42
N ASN A 90 -24.51 -27.02 -21.38
CA ASN A 90 -25.56 -26.94 -22.39
C ASN A 90 -26.46 -25.77 -22.03
N GLN A 91 -26.27 -24.62 -22.67
CA GLN A 91 -26.94 -23.37 -22.33
C GLN A 91 -28.44 -23.42 -22.63
N GLN A 92 -29.18 -22.48 -22.06
CA GLN A 92 -30.60 -22.31 -22.37
C GLN A 92 -30.79 -22.13 -23.89
N GLY A 93 -31.65 -22.96 -24.50
CA GLY A 93 -31.85 -23.01 -25.96
C GLY A 93 -30.98 -24.03 -26.70
N GLY A 94 -29.89 -24.50 -26.08
CA GLY A 94 -29.04 -25.58 -26.60
C GLY A 94 -29.75 -26.94 -26.54
N VAL A 95 -29.50 -27.78 -27.55
CA VAL A 95 -30.10 -29.12 -27.67
C VAL A 95 -29.02 -30.18 -27.88
N ILE A 96 -29.02 -31.22 -27.06
CA ILE A 96 -28.19 -32.41 -27.24
C ILE A 96 -29.12 -33.61 -27.45
N THR A 97 -29.00 -34.31 -28.58
CA THR A 97 -29.76 -35.52 -28.87
C THR A 97 -28.81 -36.70 -29.00
N VAL A 98 -29.05 -37.75 -28.20
CA VAL A 98 -28.26 -38.99 -28.23
C VAL A 98 -29.15 -40.13 -28.70
N TYR A 99 -28.76 -40.75 -29.80
CA TYR A 99 -29.41 -41.93 -30.35
C TYR A 99 -28.69 -43.20 -29.91
N ASN A 100 -29.50 -44.17 -29.46
CA ASN A 100 -29.14 -45.57 -29.24
C ASN A 100 -28.18 -45.87 -28.09
N ALA A 101 -27.01 -45.24 -28.04
CA ALA A 101 -26.01 -45.39 -26.98
C ALA A 101 -25.08 -44.15 -26.92
N GLY A 102 -24.57 -43.84 -25.73
CA GLY A 102 -23.74 -42.68 -25.45
C GLY A 102 -24.23 -41.88 -24.24
N ALA A 103 -23.43 -40.91 -23.81
CA ALA A 103 -23.82 -39.93 -22.80
C ALA A 103 -24.07 -38.57 -23.46
N ALA A 104 -25.14 -37.86 -23.10
CA ALA A 104 -25.33 -36.50 -23.62
C ALA A 104 -24.29 -35.55 -23.01
N MET A 105 -24.08 -35.64 -21.69
CA MET A 105 -23.04 -34.93 -20.98
C MET A 105 -22.28 -35.85 -20.01
N ALA A 106 -20.96 -35.67 -19.86
CA ALA A 106 -20.17 -36.44 -18.89
C ALA A 106 -19.08 -35.63 -18.18
N ALA A 107 -18.98 -35.75 -16.86
CA ALA A 107 -17.88 -35.17 -16.07
C ALA A 107 -16.97 -36.26 -15.50
N TYR A 108 -15.67 -36.14 -15.73
CA TYR A 108 -14.65 -37.07 -15.23
C TYR A 108 -13.65 -36.34 -14.32
N GLY A 109 -13.59 -36.65 -13.03
CA GLY A 109 -12.63 -36.04 -12.09
C GLY A 109 -13.24 -35.06 -11.08
N ALA A 110 -12.64 -34.99 -9.89
CA ALA A 110 -13.19 -34.31 -8.72
C ALA A 110 -13.53 -32.82 -8.87
N SER A 111 -12.89 -32.09 -9.79
CA SER A 111 -13.16 -30.66 -10.01
C SER A 111 -13.78 -30.33 -11.36
N ASN A 112 -14.16 -31.36 -12.13
CA ASN A 112 -14.78 -31.21 -13.44
C ASN A 112 -16.32 -31.32 -13.32
N MET A 113 -17.02 -30.49 -14.09
CA MET A 113 -18.47 -30.32 -13.96
C MET A 113 -19.15 -30.26 -15.32
N VAL A 114 -20.35 -30.84 -15.41
CA VAL A 114 -21.27 -30.66 -16.54
C VAL A 114 -22.59 -30.08 -16.06
N ILE A 115 -23.14 -29.11 -16.80
CA ILE A 115 -24.35 -28.37 -16.44
C ILE A 115 -25.34 -28.38 -17.62
N ASN A 116 -26.56 -28.85 -17.40
CA ASN A 116 -27.63 -28.76 -18.38
C ASN A 116 -28.63 -27.65 -18.02
N GLN A 117 -28.69 -26.60 -18.84
CA GLN A 117 -29.70 -25.54 -18.83
C GLN A 117 -30.63 -25.61 -20.07
N GLY A 118 -30.28 -26.44 -21.05
CA GLY A 118 -31.02 -26.65 -22.28
C GLY A 118 -31.79 -27.97 -22.29
N ILE A 119 -31.94 -28.55 -23.48
CA ILE A 119 -32.69 -29.80 -23.70
C ILE A 119 -31.73 -30.95 -24.02
N ILE A 120 -31.85 -32.05 -23.29
CA ILE A 120 -31.23 -33.33 -23.61
C ILE A 120 -32.33 -34.31 -24.05
N ASN A 121 -32.18 -34.94 -25.21
CA ASN A 121 -33.07 -35.98 -25.71
C ASN A 121 -32.34 -37.32 -25.84
N LEU A 122 -32.86 -38.36 -25.22
CA LEU A 122 -32.41 -39.73 -25.40
C LEU A 122 -33.41 -40.45 -26.31
N GLU A 123 -32.95 -40.81 -27.49
CA GLU A 123 -33.78 -41.28 -28.60
C GLU A 123 -33.32 -42.65 -29.12
N LYS A 124 -34.18 -43.33 -29.87
CA LYS A 124 -33.83 -44.53 -30.62
C LYS A 124 -34.12 -44.36 -32.10
N ASN A 125 -33.30 -44.99 -32.94
CA ASN A 125 -33.55 -45.09 -34.38
C ASN A 125 -33.34 -46.53 -34.86
N GLY A 126 -33.16 -46.74 -36.17
CA GLY A 126 -33.02 -48.08 -36.76
C GLY A 126 -31.81 -48.88 -36.27
N ASN A 127 -30.81 -48.25 -35.66
CA ASN A 127 -29.59 -48.89 -35.15
C ASN A 127 -29.67 -49.25 -33.66
N TYR A 128 -30.84 -49.10 -33.04
CA TYR A 128 -31.04 -49.37 -31.62
C TYR A 128 -30.88 -50.86 -31.29
N ASP A 129 -30.06 -51.14 -30.28
CA ASP A 129 -29.87 -52.47 -29.72
C ASP A 129 -30.42 -52.50 -28.28
N GLY A 130 -31.64 -53.02 -28.14
CA GLY A 130 -32.30 -53.16 -26.84
C GLY A 130 -31.70 -54.24 -25.93
N SER A 131 -30.66 -54.98 -26.38
CA SER A 131 -29.89 -55.89 -25.52
C SER A 131 -28.80 -55.17 -24.72
N LEU A 132 -28.49 -53.91 -25.06
CA LEU A 132 -27.57 -53.08 -24.30
C LEU A 132 -28.14 -52.73 -22.92
N GLY A 133 -27.27 -52.65 -21.92
CA GLY A 133 -27.66 -52.26 -20.57
C GLY A 133 -28.21 -50.83 -20.51
N ALA A 134 -29.07 -50.56 -19.53
CA ALA A 134 -29.69 -49.23 -19.36
C ALA A 134 -28.66 -48.11 -19.10
N ASN A 135 -27.46 -48.45 -18.62
CA ASN A 135 -26.36 -47.53 -18.39
C ASN A 135 -25.56 -47.17 -19.66
N MET A 136 -26.01 -47.60 -20.84
CA MET A 136 -25.35 -47.36 -22.12
C MET A 136 -25.93 -46.15 -22.87
N LEU A 137 -27.14 -45.68 -22.52
CA LEU A 137 -27.75 -44.48 -23.07
C LEU A 137 -28.18 -43.56 -21.93
N VAL A 138 -27.40 -42.50 -21.70
CA VAL A 138 -27.48 -41.68 -20.48
C VAL A 138 -27.59 -40.19 -20.79
N GLY A 139 -28.42 -39.47 -20.06
CA GLY A 139 -28.49 -38.01 -20.10
C GLY A 139 -27.19 -37.39 -19.59
N MET A 140 -26.95 -37.47 -18.29
CA MET A 140 -25.75 -36.93 -17.65
C MET A 140 -25.01 -38.00 -16.84
N ALA A 141 -23.71 -38.14 -17.05
CA ALA A 141 -22.88 -39.16 -16.39
C ALA A 141 -21.75 -38.53 -15.57
N VAL A 142 -21.47 -39.08 -14.39
CA VAL A 142 -20.31 -38.69 -13.56
C VAL A 142 -19.40 -39.86 -13.27
N TYR A 143 -18.10 -39.58 -13.34
CA TYR A 143 -17.03 -40.55 -13.13
C TYR A 143 -15.91 -39.93 -12.28
N ASN A 144 -15.28 -40.75 -11.43
CA ASN A 144 -14.12 -40.38 -10.62
C ASN A 144 -14.31 -39.03 -9.90
N ARG A 145 -15.42 -38.89 -9.17
CA ARG A 145 -15.82 -37.71 -8.38
C ARG A 145 -16.29 -36.49 -9.18
N GLY A 146 -16.59 -36.64 -10.47
CA GLY A 146 -17.19 -35.59 -11.30
C GLY A 146 -18.53 -35.09 -10.78
N THR A 147 -18.94 -33.89 -11.23
CA THR A 147 -20.24 -33.30 -10.88
C THR A 147 -21.14 -33.12 -12.10
N ALA A 148 -22.40 -33.52 -12.00
CA ALA A 148 -23.44 -33.26 -12.99
C ALA A 148 -24.58 -32.46 -12.37
N ILE A 149 -25.03 -31.41 -13.06
CA ILE A 149 -26.10 -30.54 -12.60
C ILE A 149 -27.13 -30.37 -13.72
N ASN A 150 -28.33 -30.92 -13.53
CA ASN A 150 -29.48 -30.50 -14.32
C ASN A 150 -30.06 -29.25 -13.67
N ASP A 151 -29.77 -28.08 -14.25
CA ASP A 151 -30.19 -26.78 -13.74
C ASP A 151 -31.71 -26.62 -13.77
N LYS A 152 -32.26 -25.62 -13.06
CA LYS A 152 -33.71 -25.32 -13.05
C LYS A 152 -34.32 -25.16 -14.44
N THR A 153 -33.53 -24.72 -15.41
CA THR A 153 -33.96 -24.55 -16.81
C THR A 153 -33.75 -25.80 -17.67
N GLY A 154 -32.98 -26.77 -17.18
CA GLY A 154 -32.62 -27.98 -17.90
C GLY A 154 -33.78 -28.98 -17.99
N VAL A 155 -33.93 -29.57 -19.18
CA VAL A 155 -34.90 -30.64 -19.45
C VAL A 155 -34.17 -31.88 -19.98
N ILE A 156 -34.45 -33.03 -19.39
CA ILE A 156 -33.97 -34.33 -19.88
C ILE A 156 -35.18 -35.15 -20.33
N ASN A 157 -35.29 -35.44 -21.63
CA ASN A 157 -36.33 -36.29 -22.20
C ASN A 157 -35.78 -37.68 -22.51
N ILE A 158 -36.44 -38.71 -21.98
CA ILE A 158 -36.13 -40.12 -22.26
C ILE A 158 -37.24 -40.72 -23.09
N ASN A 159 -36.98 -40.93 -24.38
CA ASN A 159 -37.95 -41.39 -25.38
C ASN A 159 -37.68 -42.84 -25.82
N VAL A 160 -37.07 -43.63 -24.94
CA VAL A 160 -36.64 -45.01 -25.17
C VAL A 160 -36.93 -45.88 -23.96
N ASP A 161 -36.99 -47.20 -24.17
CA ASP A 161 -37.34 -48.17 -23.12
C ASP A 161 -36.14 -48.54 -22.20
N THR A 162 -34.90 -48.19 -22.59
CA THR A 162 -33.67 -48.59 -21.86
C THR A 162 -32.68 -47.42 -21.64
N GLY A 163 -33.19 -46.22 -21.38
CA GLY A 163 -32.36 -45.02 -21.13
C GLY A 163 -32.34 -44.59 -19.66
N GLN A 164 -31.31 -43.85 -19.25
CA GLN A 164 -31.22 -43.29 -17.90
C GLN A 164 -30.98 -41.78 -17.91
N ALA A 165 -31.62 -41.04 -17.01
CA ALA A 165 -31.37 -39.62 -16.83
C ALA A 165 -29.94 -39.40 -16.33
N PHE A 166 -29.53 -40.18 -15.33
CA PHE A 166 -28.24 -40.05 -14.69
C PHE A 166 -27.49 -41.36 -14.52
N TYR A 167 -26.16 -41.28 -14.64
CA TYR A 167 -25.25 -42.36 -14.28
C TYR A 167 -24.19 -41.85 -13.29
N ASN A 168 -23.88 -42.66 -12.27
CA ASN A 168 -22.82 -42.40 -11.30
C ASN A 168 -22.04 -43.68 -11.05
N ASP A 169 -20.71 -43.60 -11.11
CA ASP A 169 -19.81 -44.72 -10.78
C ASP A 169 -19.73 -45.03 -9.28
N GLY A 170 -20.48 -44.27 -8.46
CA GLY A 170 -20.53 -44.35 -7.00
C GLY A 170 -19.66 -43.32 -6.30
N THR A 171 -18.95 -42.46 -7.05
CA THR A 171 -18.01 -41.48 -6.47
C THR A 171 -18.36 -40.02 -6.77
N GLY A 172 -19.20 -39.75 -7.77
CA GLY A 172 -19.56 -38.39 -8.21
C GLY A 172 -20.76 -37.80 -7.49
N THR A 173 -21.05 -36.53 -7.79
CA THR A 173 -22.22 -35.80 -7.28
C THR A 173 -23.16 -35.46 -8.44
N ILE A 174 -24.44 -35.76 -8.27
CA ILE A 174 -25.50 -35.40 -9.22
C ILE A 174 -26.50 -34.51 -8.49
N LEU A 175 -26.84 -33.38 -9.10
CA LEU A 175 -27.85 -32.46 -8.61
C LEU A 175 -28.91 -32.27 -9.69
N ASN A 176 -30.18 -32.39 -9.32
CA ASN A 176 -31.30 -32.18 -10.25
C ASN A 176 -32.23 -31.10 -9.71
N TYR A 177 -32.26 -29.97 -10.41
CA TYR A 177 -33.17 -28.86 -10.15
C TYR A 177 -34.17 -28.65 -11.31
N GLY A 178 -33.93 -29.30 -12.46
CA GLY A 178 -34.73 -29.21 -13.67
C GLY A 178 -35.73 -30.36 -13.85
N GLU A 179 -36.32 -30.42 -15.05
CA GLU A 179 -37.36 -31.38 -15.41
C GLU A 179 -36.77 -32.64 -16.05
N ILE A 180 -37.40 -33.78 -15.76
CA ILE A 180 -37.08 -35.06 -16.38
C ILE A 180 -38.38 -35.68 -16.86
N ASN A 181 -38.45 -35.99 -18.15
CA ASN A 181 -39.63 -36.57 -18.78
C ASN A 181 -39.33 -37.97 -19.30
N LEU A 182 -40.27 -38.89 -19.09
CA LEU A 182 -40.27 -40.23 -19.66
C LEU A 182 -41.43 -40.34 -20.65
N LEU A 183 -41.12 -40.65 -21.91
CA LEU A 183 -42.10 -40.80 -22.99
C LEU A 183 -43.07 -39.61 -23.09
N GLY A 184 -42.54 -38.40 -22.94
CA GLY A 184 -43.28 -37.13 -23.05
C GLY A 184 -44.11 -36.72 -21.83
N SER A 185 -44.01 -37.42 -20.71
CA SER A 185 -44.66 -37.04 -19.43
C SER A 185 -43.62 -36.87 -18.30
N PRO A 186 -43.89 -36.04 -17.28
CA PRO A 186 -43.00 -35.95 -16.11
C PRO A 186 -42.76 -37.31 -15.47
N MET A 187 -41.50 -37.60 -15.16
CA MET A 187 -41.06 -38.88 -14.60
C MET A 187 -41.19 -38.93 -13.07
N ASP A 188 -41.54 -40.09 -12.53
CA ASP A 188 -41.49 -40.35 -11.09
C ASP A 188 -40.03 -40.50 -10.61
N SER A 189 -39.70 -39.97 -9.43
CA SER A 189 -38.33 -39.99 -8.90
C SER A 189 -37.84 -41.39 -8.50
N ALA A 190 -38.75 -42.36 -8.33
CA ALA A 190 -38.44 -43.76 -8.05
C ALA A 190 -38.36 -44.63 -9.31
N ASP A 191 -38.60 -44.07 -10.51
CA ASP A 191 -38.52 -44.84 -11.75
C ASP A 191 -37.07 -45.29 -12.04
N SER A 192 -36.92 -46.52 -12.55
CA SER A 192 -35.61 -47.08 -12.93
C SER A 192 -34.86 -46.26 -14.01
N HIS A 193 -35.58 -45.48 -14.82
CA HIS A 193 -34.99 -44.57 -15.81
C HIS A 193 -34.33 -43.35 -15.17
N MET A 194 -34.48 -43.11 -13.86
CA MET A 194 -33.66 -42.13 -13.16
C MET A 194 -32.17 -42.53 -13.19
N GLY A 195 -31.89 -43.83 -13.08
CA GLY A 195 -30.54 -44.36 -12.94
C GLY A 195 -29.96 -44.02 -11.56
N ALA A 196 -28.97 -43.14 -11.51
CA ALA A 196 -28.40 -42.65 -10.26
C ALA A 196 -29.31 -41.59 -9.60
N ILE A 197 -29.56 -41.74 -8.29
CA ILE A 197 -30.42 -40.82 -7.53
C ILE A 197 -29.66 -39.50 -7.29
N PRO A 198 -30.20 -38.34 -7.71
CA PRO A 198 -29.62 -37.04 -7.40
C PRO A 198 -29.59 -36.73 -5.89
N GLU A 199 -28.57 -36.00 -5.43
CA GLU A 199 -28.50 -35.50 -4.06
C GLU A 199 -29.55 -34.41 -3.85
N ASN A 200 -30.34 -34.49 -2.77
CA ASN A 200 -31.32 -33.48 -2.38
C ASN A 200 -30.65 -32.34 -1.59
N LEU A 201 -29.74 -31.62 -2.24
CA LEU A 201 -28.92 -30.55 -1.67
C LEU A 201 -28.90 -29.31 -2.56
N ASP A 202 -28.75 -28.15 -1.94
CA ASP A 202 -28.60 -26.85 -2.60
C ASP A 202 -27.12 -26.61 -2.90
N LEU A 203 -26.80 -26.31 -4.16
CA LEU A 203 -25.44 -25.96 -4.54
C LEU A 203 -25.04 -24.62 -3.92
N LEU A 204 -23.98 -24.64 -3.13
CA LEU A 204 -23.31 -23.44 -2.65
C LEU A 204 -22.13 -23.13 -3.56
N THR A 205 -22.19 -21.99 -4.25
CA THR A 205 -21.22 -21.57 -5.25
C THR A 205 -20.20 -20.54 -4.75
N ALA A 206 -20.51 -19.86 -3.65
CA ALA A 206 -19.69 -18.83 -3.00
C ALA A 206 -20.04 -18.71 -1.52
N LEU A 207 -19.13 -18.11 -0.75
CA LEU A 207 -19.27 -17.70 0.66
C LEU A 207 -18.96 -16.20 0.75
N THR A 208 -19.31 -15.55 1.88
CA THR A 208 -19.06 -14.11 2.05
C THR A 208 -17.60 -13.67 1.88
N GLY A 209 -17.41 -12.54 1.20
CA GLY A 209 -16.13 -11.83 1.07
C GLY A 209 -15.75 -11.03 2.33
N SER A 210 -14.56 -10.46 2.36
CA SER A 210 -14.12 -9.58 3.47
C SER A 210 -15.10 -8.44 3.71
N GLY A 211 -15.51 -8.26 4.97
CA GLY A 211 -16.43 -7.20 5.40
C GLY A 211 -17.91 -7.47 5.09
N GLU A 212 -18.22 -8.57 4.41
CA GLU A 212 -19.60 -8.95 4.09
C GLU A 212 -20.23 -9.76 5.23
N THR A 213 -21.56 -9.84 5.23
CA THR A 213 -22.33 -10.65 6.16
C THR A 213 -23.54 -11.22 5.42
N ASP A 214 -23.72 -12.54 5.47
CA ASP A 214 -24.83 -13.24 4.82
C ASP A 214 -25.42 -14.34 5.73
N MET A 215 -26.70 -14.62 5.53
CA MET A 215 -27.43 -15.69 6.19
C MET A 215 -28.32 -16.41 5.17
N ARG A 216 -28.07 -17.71 4.98
CA ARG A 216 -28.76 -18.54 3.99
C ARG A 216 -29.43 -19.74 4.64
N THR A 217 -30.63 -20.06 4.19
CA THR A 217 -31.35 -21.27 4.59
C THR A 217 -31.52 -22.17 3.38
N ALA A 218 -31.17 -23.46 3.54
CA ALA A 218 -31.33 -24.42 2.45
C ALA A 218 -32.82 -24.63 2.15
N SER A 219 -33.16 -24.68 0.87
CA SER A 219 -34.47 -25.04 0.33
C SER A 219 -34.67 -26.57 0.22
N SER A 220 -33.59 -27.33 0.34
CA SER A 220 -33.54 -28.80 0.30
C SER A 220 -32.94 -29.37 1.60
N GLY A 221 -32.42 -30.60 1.57
CA GLY A 221 -31.90 -31.30 2.75
C GLY A 221 -30.57 -30.78 3.31
N GLY A 222 -29.98 -29.76 2.67
CA GLY A 222 -28.70 -29.17 3.06
C GLY A 222 -28.03 -28.42 1.92
N PHE A 223 -26.80 -27.96 2.15
CA PHE A 223 -25.94 -27.37 1.14
C PHE A 223 -24.86 -28.35 0.68
N VAL A 224 -24.37 -28.19 -0.54
CA VAL A 224 -23.22 -28.92 -1.07
C VAL A 224 -22.24 -27.97 -1.75
N THR A 225 -20.95 -28.14 -1.48
CA THR A 225 -19.88 -27.47 -2.24
C THR A 225 -19.15 -28.51 -3.08
N THR A 226 -19.00 -28.22 -4.37
CA THR A 226 -18.28 -29.10 -5.33
C THR A 226 -16.98 -28.48 -5.83
N LYS A 227 -16.72 -27.21 -5.45
CA LYS A 227 -15.47 -26.48 -5.69
C LYS A 227 -14.92 -25.98 -4.37
N ALA A 228 -13.62 -25.66 -4.35
CA ALA A 228 -12.99 -25.05 -3.19
C ALA A 228 -13.62 -23.68 -2.92
N LEU A 229 -14.08 -23.43 -1.69
CA LEU A 229 -14.70 -22.17 -1.28
C LEU A 229 -13.97 -21.60 -0.06
N ALA A 230 -13.85 -20.28 -0.01
CA ALA A 230 -13.28 -19.55 1.11
C ALA A 230 -14.28 -18.52 1.65
N ASN A 231 -14.47 -18.55 2.96
CA ASN A 231 -15.19 -17.52 3.71
C ASN A 231 -14.20 -16.48 4.24
N TYR A 232 -14.44 -15.21 3.91
CA TYR A 232 -13.66 -14.05 4.35
C TYR A 232 -14.48 -13.11 5.26
N GLY A 233 -15.81 -13.26 5.29
CA GLY A 233 -16.74 -12.43 6.07
C GLY A 233 -17.48 -13.20 7.16
N ASN A 234 -18.72 -12.79 7.44
CA ASN A 234 -19.61 -13.45 8.39
C ASN A 234 -20.72 -14.23 7.65
N GLU A 235 -20.62 -15.54 7.60
CA GLU A 235 -21.59 -16.41 6.93
C GLU A 235 -22.36 -17.25 7.96
N THR A 236 -23.68 -17.30 7.83
CA THR A 236 -24.54 -18.24 8.56
C THR A 236 -25.32 -19.14 7.61
N LEU A 237 -25.05 -20.44 7.64
CA LEU A 237 -25.74 -21.46 6.85
C LEU A 237 -26.71 -22.26 7.75
N ASN A 238 -28.01 -22.08 7.54
CA ASN A 238 -29.08 -22.74 8.29
C ASN A 238 -29.44 -24.12 7.72
N SER A 239 -28.48 -25.05 7.68
CA SER A 239 -28.70 -26.47 7.39
C SER A 239 -27.37 -27.25 7.50
N ASN A 240 -27.41 -28.54 7.18
CA ASN A 240 -26.19 -29.34 6.97
C ASN A 240 -25.41 -28.83 5.74
N VAL A 241 -24.09 -28.95 5.76
CA VAL A 241 -23.19 -28.56 4.67
C VAL A 241 -22.27 -29.73 4.31
N ALA A 242 -22.39 -30.23 3.08
CA ALA A 242 -21.49 -31.23 2.53
C ALA A 242 -20.41 -30.58 1.67
N ALA A 243 -19.24 -30.30 2.25
CA ALA A 243 -18.08 -29.76 1.54
C ALA A 243 -17.30 -30.89 0.84
N LYS A 244 -17.64 -31.20 -0.42
CA LYS A 244 -16.98 -32.27 -1.21
C LYS A 244 -15.59 -31.85 -1.69
N ALA A 245 -15.30 -30.55 -1.70
CA ALA A 245 -14.01 -29.94 -1.99
C ALA A 245 -13.42 -29.25 -0.74
N TRP A 246 -12.31 -28.53 -0.91
CA TRP A 246 -11.69 -27.79 0.20
C TRP A 246 -12.57 -26.64 0.70
N LEU A 247 -12.71 -26.53 2.01
CA LEU A 247 -13.39 -25.42 2.66
C LEU A 247 -12.38 -24.62 3.47
N TYR A 248 -12.39 -23.30 3.29
CA TYR A 248 -11.53 -22.38 4.01
C TYR A 248 -12.38 -21.38 4.80
N ASN A 249 -12.02 -21.14 6.05
CA ASN A 249 -12.55 -20.03 6.85
C ASN A 249 -11.37 -19.16 7.28
N GLN A 250 -11.27 -17.96 6.71
CA GLN A 250 -10.06 -17.15 6.78
C GLN A 250 -9.96 -16.38 8.11
N ASP A 251 -8.80 -15.75 8.34
CA ASP A 251 -8.57 -14.96 9.55
C ASP A 251 -9.66 -13.88 9.70
N LYS A 252 -10.16 -13.72 10.93
CA LYS A 252 -11.27 -12.82 11.31
C LYS A 252 -12.64 -13.11 10.66
N ALA A 253 -12.75 -14.13 9.82
CA ALA A 253 -14.03 -14.57 9.28
C ALA A 253 -14.81 -15.40 10.31
N ASN A 254 -16.14 -15.37 10.22
CA ASN A 254 -17.04 -16.19 11.04
C ASN A 254 -17.90 -17.06 10.12
N LEU A 255 -17.80 -18.38 10.26
CA LEU A 255 -18.63 -19.35 9.57
C LEU A 255 -19.46 -20.11 10.59
N THR A 256 -20.76 -19.84 10.61
CA THR A 256 -21.73 -20.56 11.45
C THR A 256 -22.55 -21.51 10.59
N ILE A 257 -22.59 -22.79 10.96
CA ILE A 257 -23.37 -23.83 10.30
C ILE A 257 -24.31 -24.43 11.33
N ASN A 258 -25.60 -24.13 11.21
CA ASN A 258 -26.63 -24.67 12.10
C ASN A 258 -27.04 -26.08 11.63
N GLY A 259 -26.09 -27.01 11.73
CA GLY A 259 -26.19 -28.40 11.30
C GLY A 259 -24.82 -29.08 11.24
N GLU A 260 -24.78 -30.26 10.61
CA GLU A 260 -23.55 -31.01 10.38
C GLU A 260 -22.72 -30.39 9.23
N LEU A 261 -21.41 -30.21 9.45
CA LEU A 261 -20.42 -29.95 8.41
C LEU A 261 -19.68 -31.25 8.04
N SER A 262 -19.95 -31.80 6.86
CA SER A 262 -19.23 -32.97 6.34
C SER A 262 -18.09 -32.54 5.40
N ILE A 263 -16.85 -32.93 5.70
CA ILE A 263 -15.63 -32.56 4.96
C ILE A 263 -15.09 -33.73 4.13
N GLY A 264 -15.06 -33.56 2.80
CA GLY A 264 -14.64 -34.59 1.84
C GLY A 264 -13.18 -34.51 1.36
N GLN A 265 -12.54 -33.33 1.35
CA GLN A 265 -11.16 -33.16 0.86
C GLN A 265 -10.21 -32.41 1.80
N GLY A 266 -10.73 -31.47 2.59
CA GLY A 266 -9.95 -30.76 3.60
C GLY A 266 -10.68 -29.55 4.14
N LEU A 267 -10.35 -29.16 5.37
CA LEU A 267 -10.84 -27.97 6.04
C LEU A 267 -9.66 -27.21 6.63
N GLU A 268 -9.54 -25.93 6.31
CA GLU A 268 -8.61 -25.02 6.96
C GLU A 268 -9.38 -23.86 7.61
N ASN A 269 -9.27 -23.75 8.93
CA ASN A 269 -9.90 -22.72 9.73
C ASN A 269 -8.84 -21.82 10.38
N SER A 270 -8.85 -20.54 10.02
CA SER A 270 -8.08 -19.46 10.64
C SER A 270 -8.98 -18.42 11.33
N GLY A 271 -10.30 -18.51 11.17
CA GLY A 271 -11.30 -17.66 11.82
C GLY A 271 -12.13 -18.40 12.88
N LEU A 272 -13.36 -17.94 13.13
CA LEU A 272 -14.33 -18.63 13.97
C LEU A 272 -15.20 -19.57 13.12
N LEU A 273 -15.13 -20.88 13.39
CA LEU A 273 -16.03 -21.88 12.83
C LEU A 273 -16.92 -22.41 13.95
N ASN A 274 -18.22 -22.25 13.81
CA ASN A 274 -19.22 -22.81 14.72
C ASN A 274 -20.12 -23.77 13.95
N SER A 275 -20.17 -25.03 14.35
CA SER A 275 -21.02 -26.05 13.71
C SER A 275 -21.47 -27.07 14.73
N ASP A 276 -22.74 -27.49 14.68
CA ASP A 276 -23.28 -28.48 15.63
C ASP A 276 -22.39 -29.73 15.69
N THR A 277 -22.08 -30.31 14.53
CA THR A 277 -21.13 -31.44 14.42
C THR A 277 -20.29 -31.32 13.16
N ILE A 278 -19.08 -31.85 13.20
CA ILE A 278 -18.18 -31.91 12.04
C ILE A 278 -17.83 -33.37 11.76
N SER A 279 -18.07 -33.84 10.55
CA SER A 279 -17.68 -35.18 10.10
C SER A 279 -16.60 -35.07 9.02
N ALA A 280 -15.36 -35.40 9.37
CA ALA A 280 -14.23 -35.24 8.48
C ALA A 280 -13.78 -36.58 7.91
N ALA A 281 -13.74 -36.72 6.58
CA ALA A 281 -13.07 -37.80 5.86
C ALA A 281 -11.66 -37.40 5.37
N ALA A 282 -11.27 -36.15 5.62
CA ALA A 282 -9.97 -35.59 5.27
C ALA A 282 -9.38 -34.81 6.46
N ASN A 283 -8.17 -34.29 6.30
CA ASN A 283 -7.49 -33.57 7.37
C ASN A 283 -8.24 -32.26 7.71
N VAL A 284 -8.23 -31.92 8.99
CA VAL A 284 -8.77 -30.66 9.51
C VAL A 284 -7.62 -29.88 10.14
N TYR A 285 -7.48 -28.63 9.73
CA TYR A 285 -6.47 -27.69 10.21
C TYR A 285 -7.16 -26.53 10.90
N ASN A 286 -6.96 -26.39 12.22
CA ASN A 286 -7.34 -25.20 12.96
C ASN A 286 -6.07 -24.41 13.27
N ARG A 287 -5.85 -23.30 12.55
CA ARG A 287 -4.65 -22.46 12.65
C ARG A 287 -4.61 -21.69 13.95
N ALA A 288 -3.45 -21.10 14.26
CA ALA A 288 -3.22 -20.39 15.52
C ALA A 288 -4.26 -19.29 15.85
N SER A 289 -4.76 -18.56 14.84
CA SER A 289 -5.84 -17.56 15.01
C SER A 289 -7.25 -18.18 15.04
N GLY A 290 -7.37 -19.44 14.65
CA GLY A 290 -8.63 -20.13 14.45
C GLY A 290 -9.28 -20.60 15.75
N SER A 291 -10.60 -20.60 15.76
CA SER A 291 -11.43 -21.18 16.81
C SER A 291 -12.49 -22.10 16.18
N ILE A 292 -12.52 -23.37 16.61
CA ILE A 292 -13.59 -24.30 16.25
C ILE A 292 -14.46 -24.55 17.49
N ILE A 293 -15.76 -24.34 17.34
CA ILE A 293 -16.79 -24.67 18.33
C ILE A 293 -17.70 -25.73 17.70
N THR A 294 -17.79 -26.90 18.32
CA THR A 294 -18.65 -27.98 17.86
C THR A 294 -19.00 -28.93 19.00
N ASP A 295 -20.14 -29.60 18.94
CA ASP A 295 -20.43 -30.66 19.91
C ASP A 295 -19.51 -31.86 19.68
N GLN A 296 -19.23 -32.20 18.42
CA GLN A 296 -18.37 -33.31 18.05
C GLN A 296 -17.69 -33.13 16.68
N LEU A 297 -16.36 -33.28 16.66
CA LEU A 297 -15.55 -33.55 15.48
C LEU A 297 -15.29 -35.06 15.34
N SER A 298 -15.96 -35.70 14.38
CA SER A 298 -15.77 -37.10 14.03
C SER A 298 -14.72 -37.25 12.93
N LEU A 299 -13.61 -37.91 13.25
CA LEU A 299 -12.60 -38.29 12.27
C LEU A 299 -12.97 -39.65 11.67
N THR A 300 -13.13 -39.70 10.36
CA THR A 300 -13.43 -40.92 9.59
C THR A 300 -12.24 -41.29 8.69
N GLY A 301 -11.95 -42.59 8.57
CA GLY A 301 -10.86 -43.08 7.72
C GLY A 301 -9.47 -43.00 8.35
N SER A 302 -8.53 -42.27 7.73
CA SER A 302 -7.11 -42.19 8.14
C SER A 302 -6.56 -40.76 8.13
N ASN A 303 -7.42 -39.80 8.47
CA ASN A 303 -7.13 -38.38 8.53
C ASN A 303 -6.61 -37.92 9.89
N SER A 304 -6.09 -36.69 9.94
CA SER A 304 -5.58 -36.08 11.17
C SER A 304 -6.27 -34.74 11.46
N PHE A 305 -6.40 -34.42 12.74
CA PHE A 305 -6.79 -33.11 13.22
C PHE A 305 -5.57 -32.40 13.78
N PHE A 306 -5.26 -31.23 13.22
CA PHE A 306 -4.18 -30.36 13.69
C PHE A 306 -4.80 -29.11 14.31
N ASN A 307 -4.61 -28.93 15.61
CA ASN A 307 -5.10 -27.79 16.37
C ASN A 307 -3.94 -26.91 16.86
N GLU A 308 -3.78 -25.75 16.24
CA GLU A 308 -2.86 -24.69 16.68
C GLU A 308 -3.58 -23.59 17.45
N GLY A 309 -4.89 -23.41 17.22
CA GLY A 309 -5.72 -22.40 17.87
C GLY A 309 -6.58 -22.95 19.01
N ASN A 310 -7.84 -22.50 19.08
CA ASN A 310 -8.80 -22.92 20.10
C ASN A 310 -9.79 -23.96 19.55
N PHE A 311 -10.00 -25.04 20.28
CA PHE A 311 -11.05 -26.00 20.00
C PHE A 311 -11.93 -26.19 21.24
N SER A 312 -13.24 -26.08 21.07
CA SER A 312 -14.22 -26.34 22.11
C SER A 312 -15.22 -27.38 21.62
N GLY A 313 -15.22 -28.56 22.25
CA GLY A 313 -16.03 -29.69 21.79
C GLY A 313 -15.51 -31.05 22.22
N SER A 314 -15.92 -32.09 21.48
CA SER A 314 -15.40 -33.46 21.59
C SER A 314 -14.80 -33.93 20.26
N VAL A 315 -13.73 -34.71 20.29
CA VAL A 315 -13.14 -35.34 19.11
C VAL A 315 -13.35 -36.85 19.18
N ALA A 316 -13.97 -37.43 18.16
CA ALA A 316 -14.19 -38.87 18.04
C ALA A 316 -13.25 -39.47 16.98
N GLY A 317 -12.30 -40.29 17.42
CA GLY A 317 -11.41 -41.07 16.55
C GLY A 317 -11.96 -42.49 16.33
N SER A 318 -12.00 -42.94 15.08
CA SER A 318 -12.45 -44.28 14.71
C SER A 318 -11.31 -45.22 14.27
N SER A 319 -10.08 -44.72 14.15
CA SER A 319 -8.96 -45.46 13.57
C SER A 319 -7.60 -45.12 14.17
N TYR A 320 -6.78 -46.15 14.38
CA TYR A 320 -5.40 -46.03 14.89
C TYR A 320 -4.43 -45.27 13.97
N LYS A 321 -4.85 -44.96 12.74
CA LYS A 321 -4.09 -44.15 11.78
C LYS A 321 -4.37 -42.66 11.93
N GLN A 322 -5.35 -42.29 12.75
CA GLN A 322 -5.74 -40.91 12.96
C GLN A 322 -4.87 -40.28 14.04
N ASN A 323 -4.44 -39.05 13.78
CA ASN A 323 -3.67 -38.26 14.71
C ASN A 323 -4.50 -37.07 15.18
N VAL A 324 -4.51 -36.85 16.49
CA VAL A 324 -4.92 -35.58 17.08
C VAL A 324 -3.65 -34.90 17.56
N VAL A 325 -3.28 -33.81 16.88
CA VAL A 325 -2.08 -33.04 17.17
C VAL A 325 -2.52 -31.69 17.70
N ASN A 326 -2.16 -31.39 18.94
CA ASN A 326 -2.49 -30.14 19.60
C ASN A 326 -1.22 -29.35 19.92
N THR A 327 -1.11 -28.15 19.37
CA THR A 327 -0.13 -27.12 19.75
C THR A 327 -0.81 -25.89 20.36
N GLY A 328 -2.15 -25.87 20.43
CA GLY A 328 -2.96 -24.80 21.01
C GLY A 328 -3.78 -25.26 22.22
N THR A 329 -5.03 -24.83 22.30
CA THR A 329 -5.94 -25.11 23.41
C THR A 329 -7.12 -25.95 22.95
N MET A 330 -7.41 -27.03 23.67
CA MET A 330 -8.61 -27.85 23.47
C MET A 330 -9.35 -28.00 24.81
N ALA A 331 -10.67 -27.76 24.80
CA ALA A 331 -11.51 -27.88 25.99
C ALA A 331 -12.83 -28.61 25.70
N VAL A 332 -13.29 -29.41 26.66
CA VAL A 332 -14.63 -30.02 26.62
C VAL A 332 -15.54 -29.37 27.66
N MET A 333 -16.73 -28.96 27.22
CA MET A 333 -17.71 -28.24 28.04
C MET A 333 -18.97 -29.06 28.35
N ALA A 334 -19.19 -30.17 27.65
CA ALA A 334 -20.33 -31.05 27.89
C ALA A 334 -20.09 -31.99 29.08
N ASP A 335 -21.08 -32.13 29.96
CA ASP A 335 -21.03 -33.03 31.11
C ASP A 335 -20.89 -34.50 30.66
N GLY A 336 -20.05 -35.25 31.36
CA GLY A 336 -19.77 -36.66 31.07
C GLY A 336 -19.02 -36.99 29.78
N LYS A 337 -18.78 -36.04 28.89
CA LYS A 337 -18.14 -36.27 27.58
C LYS A 337 -16.63 -36.12 27.64
N SER A 338 -15.94 -36.98 26.90
CA SER A 338 -14.51 -36.85 26.71
C SER A 338 -14.15 -35.77 25.69
N LEU A 339 -13.03 -35.09 25.92
CA LEU A 339 -12.47 -34.17 24.93
C LEU A 339 -11.99 -34.94 23.70
N ILE A 340 -11.37 -36.11 23.90
CA ILE A 340 -10.95 -36.99 22.81
C ILE A 340 -11.32 -38.42 23.20
N SER A 341 -12.11 -39.08 22.36
CA SER A 341 -12.62 -40.44 22.61
C SER A 341 -12.44 -41.33 21.38
N GLY A 342 -12.18 -42.62 21.60
CA GLY A 342 -12.15 -43.62 20.53
C GLY A 342 -10.78 -44.27 20.28
N SER A 343 -10.45 -44.44 19.01
CA SER A 343 -9.16 -44.95 18.52
C SER A 343 -8.41 -43.84 17.79
N PHE A 344 -7.36 -43.29 18.41
CA PHE A 344 -6.51 -42.23 17.85
C PHE A 344 -5.10 -42.23 18.48
N LEU A 345 -4.14 -41.61 17.80
CA LEU A 345 -2.84 -41.22 18.34
C LEU A 345 -2.92 -39.77 18.81
N LEU A 346 -2.42 -39.46 20.00
CA LEU A 346 -2.43 -38.10 20.55
C LEU A 346 -1.01 -37.54 20.69
N TYR A 347 -0.85 -36.30 20.25
CA TYR A 347 0.34 -35.49 20.44
C TYR A 347 -0.08 -34.14 21.01
N ASN A 348 0.00 -33.97 22.34
CA ASN A 348 -0.19 -32.68 22.99
C ASN A 348 1.18 -32.03 23.19
N GLU A 349 1.51 -31.05 22.36
CA GLU A 349 2.86 -30.48 22.28
C GLU A 349 3.15 -29.49 23.43
N ALA A 350 4.43 -29.14 23.59
CA ALA A 350 4.85 -28.19 24.62
C ALA A 350 4.13 -26.84 24.46
N GLY A 351 3.62 -26.30 25.56
CA GLY A 351 2.80 -25.08 25.58
C GLY A 351 1.32 -25.29 25.28
N ALA A 352 0.92 -26.46 24.79
CA ALA A 352 -0.47 -26.79 24.47
C ALA A 352 -1.26 -27.27 25.70
N THR A 353 -2.59 -27.09 25.70
CA THR A 353 -3.43 -27.44 26.85
C THR A 353 -4.66 -28.27 26.45
N LEU A 354 -4.96 -29.30 27.24
CA LEU A 354 -6.20 -30.08 27.20
C LEU A 354 -6.94 -29.94 28.53
N SER A 355 -8.22 -29.56 28.52
CA SER A 355 -8.97 -29.34 29.76
C SER A 355 -10.46 -29.67 29.68
N ASN A 356 -11.11 -29.77 30.84
CA ASN A 356 -12.57 -29.74 30.97
C ASN A 356 -13.01 -28.62 31.90
N SER A 357 -14.21 -28.10 31.69
CA SER A 357 -14.94 -27.27 32.65
C SER A 357 -16.19 -27.96 33.21
N SER A 358 -16.58 -29.09 32.61
CA SER A 358 -17.81 -29.83 32.91
C SER A 358 -17.65 -30.84 34.05
N SER A 359 -18.76 -31.35 34.56
CA SER A 359 -18.80 -32.31 35.67
C SER A 359 -18.92 -33.75 35.18
N ALA A 360 -18.30 -34.69 35.92
CA ALA A 360 -18.45 -36.12 35.66
C ALA A 360 -19.88 -36.57 36.01
N VAL A 361 -20.45 -37.46 35.19
CA VAL A 361 -21.81 -38.00 35.38
C VAL A 361 -21.81 -39.52 35.35
N SER A 362 -22.77 -40.14 36.04
CA SER A 362 -22.91 -41.60 36.03
C SER A 362 -23.15 -42.13 34.61
N GLY A 363 -22.40 -43.16 34.20
CA GLY A 363 -22.46 -43.72 32.85
C GLY A 363 -21.75 -42.90 31.75
N GLY A 364 -21.21 -41.72 32.09
CA GLY A 364 -20.41 -40.91 31.18
C GLY A 364 -19.02 -41.50 30.89
N GLU A 365 -18.36 -40.95 29.87
CA GLU A 365 -16.97 -41.29 29.54
C GLU A 365 -16.02 -40.81 30.65
N ASN A 366 -16.26 -39.58 31.13
CA ASN A 366 -15.61 -38.94 32.30
C ASN A 366 -14.08 -38.90 32.25
N ALA A 367 -13.49 -38.68 31.07
CA ALA A 367 -12.05 -38.53 30.92
C ALA A 367 -11.69 -37.48 29.86
N ILE A 368 -10.59 -36.74 30.01
CA ILE A 368 -10.12 -35.84 28.94
C ILE A 368 -9.73 -36.66 27.70
N VAL A 369 -8.87 -37.66 27.90
CA VAL A 369 -8.43 -38.61 26.87
C VAL A 369 -8.99 -40.00 27.18
N ASN A 370 -9.89 -40.49 26.35
CA ASN A 370 -10.56 -41.79 26.52
C ASN A 370 -10.26 -42.74 25.35
N VAL A 371 -9.30 -43.64 25.54
CA VAL A 371 -8.92 -44.63 24.53
C VAL A 371 -9.81 -45.87 24.67
N THR A 372 -10.66 -46.14 23.68
CA THR A 372 -11.65 -47.24 23.75
C THR A 372 -11.21 -48.51 23.02
N ARG A 373 -10.08 -48.46 22.29
CA ARG A 373 -9.57 -49.59 21.49
C ARG A 373 -9.09 -50.75 22.38
N THR A 374 -9.50 -51.97 22.04
CA THR A 374 -9.14 -53.20 22.77
C THR A 374 -8.16 -54.12 22.03
N GLY A 375 -7.79 -53.82 20.79
CA GLY A 375 -6.81 -54.57 19.99
C GLY A 375 -5.36 -54.15 20.29
N ASP A 376 -4.77 -53.36 19.38
CA ASP A 376 -3.46 -52.72 19.56
C ASP A 376 -3.57 -51.40 20.32
N SER A 377 -2.54 -51.05 21.08
CA SER A 377 -2.47 -49.76 21.77
C SER A 377 -1.84 -48.66 20.90
N LEU A 378 -2.21 -47.43 21.24
CA LEU A 378 -2.03 -46.20 20.48
C LEU A 378 -1.11 -45.28 21.26
N ALA A 379 -0.10 -44.71 20.62
CA ALA A 379 0.79 -43.74 21.25
C ALA A 379 -0.02 -42.52 21.75
N GLN A 380 0.10 -42.25 23.04
CA GLN A 380 -0.40 -41.03 23.68
C GLN A 380 0.80 -40.30 24.25
N VAL A 381 1.09 -39.12 23.71
CA VAL A 381 2.27 -38.33 24.09
C VAL A 381 1.80 -36.97 24.58
N ASN A 382 2.05 -36.72 25.87
CA ASN A 382 1.83 -35.42 26.48
C ASN A 382 3.18 -34.72 26.74
N ARG A 383 3.40 -33.62 26.04
CA ARG A 383 4.48 -32.63 26.25
C ARG A 383 3.93 -31.30 26.78
N GLY A 384 2.62 -31.08 26.67
CA GLY A 384 1.90 -29.92 27.18
C GLY A 384 1.23 -30.18 28.53
N THR A 385 0.10 -29.50 28.77
CA THR A 385 -0.68 -29.62 30.02
C THR A 385 -2.00 -30.33 29.79
N ILE A 386 -2.33 -31.28 30.67
CA ILE A 386 -3.67 -31.89 30.79
C ILE A 386 -4.22 -31.54 32.17
N THR A 387 -5.40 -30.92 32.21
CA THR A 387 -6.07 -30.53 33.45
C THR A 387 -7.44 -31.19 33.53
N ALA A 388 -7.60 -32.13 34.46
CA ALA A 388 -8.85 -32.82 34.74
C ALA A 388 -9.44 -32.33 36.06
N VAL A 389 -10.69 -31.86 36.04
CA VAL A 389 -11.40 -31.36 37.22
C VAL A 389 -12.78 -32.00 37.34
N ASN A 390 -13.45 -31.78 38.47
CA ASN A 390 -14.86 -32.12 38.68
C ASN A 390 -15.19 -33.61 38.41
N GLY A 391 -14.33 -34.51 38.89
CA GLY A 391 -14.56 -35.95 38.79
C GLY A 391 -13.96 -36.65 37.57
N TYR A 392 -13.33 -35.91 36.64
CA TYR A 392 -12.73 -36.48 35.43
C TYR A 392 -11.38 -37.17 35.68
N SER A 393 -11.12 -38.23 34.91
CA SER A 393 -9.74 -38.71 34.67
C SER A 393 -9.06 -37.87 33.60
N ALA A 394 -7.74 -37.70 33.67
CA ALA A 394 -6.96 -37.10 32.59
C ALA A 394 -6.81 -38.08 31.42
N ILE A 395 -6.46 -39.34 31.72
CA ILE A 395 -6.32 -40.40 30.72
C ILE A 395 -7.03 -41.64 31.22
N LYS A 396 -7.86 -42.22 30.37
CA LYS A 396 -8.57 -43.48 30.59
C LYS A 396 -8.36 -44.39 29.38
N THR A 397 -8.07 -45.67 29.62
CA THR A 397 -7.85 -46.63 28.54
C THR A 397 -8.62 -47.93 28.74
N ALA A 398 -9.21 -48.45 27.66
CA ALA A 398 -9.80 -49.79 27.62
C ALA A 398 -8.71 -50.86 27.61
N SER A 399 -9.02 -52.06 28.14
CA SER A 399 -8.07 -53.16 28.19
C SER A 399 -7.67 -53.67 26.80
N THR A 400 -6.37 -53.88 26.59
CA THR A 400 -5.86 -54.49 25.35
C THR A 400 -5.96 -56.02 25.39
N GLY A 401 -6.06 -56.62 24.19
CA GLY A 401 -6.02 -58.06 23.96
C GLY A 401 -4.62 -58.61 23.68
N SER A 402 -3.62 -57.74 23.48
CA SER A 402 -2.24 -58.15 23.16
C SER A 402 -1.40 -58.38 24.43
N ASN A 403 -0.67 -59.50 24.45
CA ASN A 403 0.18 -59.94 25.56
C ASN A 403 1.66 -59.55 25.40
N SER A 404 2.04 -58.86 24.32
CA SER A 404 3.43 -58.48 24.05
C SER A 404 3.79 -57.14 24.71
N ASN A 405 4.70 -57.17 25.70
CA ASN A 405 5.41 -56.04 26.33
C ASN A 405 4.64 -54.71 26.32
N GLY A 406 3.95 -54.39 27.42
CA GLY A 406 2.97 -53.30 27.52
C GLY A 406 3.29 -52.04 26.72
N LYS A 407 2.28 -51.42 26.11
CA LYS A 407 2.49 -50.27 25.23
C LYS A 407 2.61 -48.98 26.03
N TRP A 408 3.52 -48.11 25.64
CA TRP A 408 3.87 -46.91 26.39
C TRP A 408 2.90 -45.75 26.11
N ILE A 409 2.53 -45.08 27.19
CA ILE A 409 1.96 -43.74 27.23
C ILE A 409 2.99 -42.85 27.92
N TRP A 410 3.21 -41.65 27.38
CA TRP A 410 4.26 -40.75 27.86
C TRP A 410 3.66 -39.44 28.37
N ASN A 411 4.00 -39.09 29.60
CA ASN A 411 4.10 -37.72 30.03
C ASN A 411 5.59 -37.33 29.99
N THR A 412 6.00 -36.52 29.02
CA THR A 412 7.43 -36.18 28.83
C THR A 412 7.89 -35.16 29.87
N ASP A 413 9.17 -34.80 29.83
CA ASP A 413 9.81 -33.82 30.71
C ASP A 413 9.10 -32.46 30.81
N THR A 414 8.56 -31.94 29.71
CA THR A 414 7.76 -30.71 29.70
C THR A 414 6.28 -30.93 30.04
N GLY A 415 5.84 -32.19 30.12
CA GLY A 415 4.45 -32.57 30.28
C GLY A 415 3.95 -32.37 31.71
N VAL A 416 2.74 -31.81 31.84
CA VAL A 416 2.04 -31.64 33.11
C VAL A 416 0.68 -32.33 33.05
N ILE A 417 0.35 -33.14 34.05
CA ILE A 417 -0.99 -33.72 34.22
C ILE A 417 -1.48 -33.34 35.62
N SER A 418 -2.60 -32.62 35.71
CA SER A 418 -3.16 -32.17 36.99
C SER A 418 -4.61 -32.61 37.16
N GLY A 419 -4.93 -33.17 38.32
CA GLY A 419 -6.24 -33.68 38.68
C GLY A 419 -6.76 -33.06 39.98
N VAL A 420 -7.99 -32.55 39.96
CA VAL A 420 -8.68 -32.06 41.16
C VAL A 420 -9.99 -32.81 41.35
N ASN A 421 -10.07 -33.58 42.45
CA ASN A 421 -11.21 -34.41 42.83
C ASN A 421 -11.66 -35.40 41.74
N PRO A 422 -10.78 -36.26 41.19
CA PRO A 422 -11.19 -37.25 40.20
C PRO A 422 -12.00 -38.40 40.85
N ASN A 423 -13.08 -38.87 40.21
CA ASN A 423 -13.93 -39.95 40.74
C ASN A 423 -13.33 -41.35 40.50
N ALA A 424 -12.40 -41.44 39.57
CA ALA A 424 -11.61 -42.61 39.22
C ALA A 424 -10.13 -42.21 39.28
N PRO A 425 -9.16 -43.13 39.10
CA PRO A 425 -7.76 -42.74 38.98
C PRO A 425 -7.56 -41.65 37.93
N LEU A 426 -6.69 -40.67 38.22
CA LEU A 426 -6.39 -39.56 37.30
C LEU A 426 -5.83 -40.10 35.97
N ILE A 427 -4.98 -41.11 36.04
CA ILE A 427 -4.52 -41.92 34.91
C ILE A 427 -5.00 -43.35 35.17
N ASP A 428 -6.10 -43.74 34.52
CA ASP A 428 -6.77 -45.03 34.66
C ASP A 428 -6.43 -45.95 33.48
N LEU A 429 -5.48 -46.85 33.71
CA LEU A 429 -4.95 -47.72 32.67
C LEU A 429 -5.68 -49.06 32.66
N GLY A 430 -6.17 -49.45 31.48
CA GLY A 430 -6.62 -50.81 31.23
C GLY A 430 -5.45 -51.80 31.23
N ARG A 431 -5.77 -53.08 31.04
CA ARG A 431 -4.74 -54.12 30.92
C ARG A 431 -3.81 -53.85 29.72
N GLY A 432 -2.50 -53.96 29.96
CA GLY A 432 -1.48 -54.03 28.90
C GLY A 432 -0.82 -52.69 28.51
N TYR A 433 -1.01 -51.63 29.30
CA TYR A 433 -0.33 -50.35 29.10
C TYR A 433 0.81 -50.15 30.09
N ASN A 434 1.95 -49.72 29.57
CA ASN A 434 3.02 -49.09 30.33
C ASN A 434 2.77 -47.59 30.40
N PHE A 435 3.30 -46.96 31.44
CA PHE A 435 3.22 -45.51 31.58
C PHE A 435 4.57 -44.95 32.03
N ALA A 436 5.00 -43.89 31.37
CA ALA A 436 6.21 -43.16 31.71
C ALA A 436 5.87 -41.72 32.10
N ASN A 437 6.23 -41.33 33.32
CA ASN A 437 6.25 -39.95 33.74
C ASN A 437 7.69 -39.43 33.77
N ALA A 438 8.04 -38.47 32.92
CA ALA A 438 9.27 -37.68 33.03
C ALA A 438 9.00 -36.23 33.45
N GLY A 439 7.74 -35.77 33.35
CA GLY A 439 7.31 -34.43 33.73
C GLY A 439 6.66 -34.39 35.12
N THR A 440 5.61 -33.58 35.27
CA THR A 440 4.92 -33.37 36.55
C THR A 440 3.50 -33.94 36.55
N ILE A 441 3.15 -34.66 37.62
CA ILE A 441 1.77 -35.11 37.89
C ILE A 441 1.34 -34.52 39.23
N ASN A 442 0.18 -33.85 39.26
CA ASN A 442 -0.44 -33.35 40.49
C ASN A 442 -1.80 -34.00 40.68
N VAL A 443 -2.07 -34.55 41.87
CA VAL A 443 -3.38 -35.12 42.18
C VAL A 443 -3.88 -34.60 43.53
N GLN A 444 -5.14 -34.15 43.58
CA GLN A 444 -5.85 -33.75 44.80
C GLN A 444 -7.22 -34.42 44.85
N GLY A 445 -7.75 -34.64 46.05
CA GLY A 445 -9.09 -35.16 46.31
C GLY A 445 -9.10 -36.47 47.08
N ASP A 446 -10.14 -36.67 47.90
CA ASP A 446 -10.24 -37.83 48.79
C ASP A 446 -10.19 -39.16 48.05
N GLY A 447 -9.30 -40.06 48.50
CA GLY A 447 -9.11 -41.38 47.91
C GLY A 447 -8.56 -41.38 46.48
N ALA A 448 -8.14 -40.22 45.95
CA ALA A 448 -7.68 -40.11 44.58
C ALA A 448 -6.39 -40.89 44.33
N VAL A 449 -6.28 -41.49 43.15
CA VAL A 449 -5.09 -42.23 42.71
C VAL A 449 -4.51 -41.51 41.51
N ALA A 450 -3.23 -41.13 41.55
CA ALA A 450 -2.58 -40.45 40.43
C ALA A 450 -2.44 -41.38 39.22
N ILE A 451 -1.82 -42.56 39.41
CA ILE A 451 -1.65 -43.57 38.36
C ILE A 451 -2.19 -44.90 38.85
N SER A 452 -3.10 -45.53 38.11
CA SER A 452 -3.59 -46.89 38.38
C SER A 452 -3.36 -47.80 37.19
N GLY A 453 -2.50 -48.82 37.35
CA GLY A 453 -2.28 -49.86 36.36
C GLY A 453 -3.44 -50.87 36.33
N GLY A 454 -3.81 -51.37 35.15
CA GLY A 454 -4.89 -52.34 35.02
C GLY A 454 -4.58 -53.71 35.64
N THR A 455 -5.61 -54.43 36.08
CA THR A 455 -5.48 -55.81 36.59
C THR A 455 -5.06 -56.75 35.45
N THR A 456 -3.89 -57.38 35.59
CA THR A 456 -3.29 -58.17 34.51
C THR A 456 -2.26 -59.19 34.98
N SER A 457 -2.05 -60.24 34.18
CA SER A 457 -0.88 -61.12 34.24
C SER A 457 0.20 -60.77 33.21
N TYR A 458 0.02 -59.69 32.45
CA TYR A 458 1.01 -59.22 31.47
C TYR A 458 2.11 -58.42 32.18
N THR A 459 3.30 -58.42 31.58
CA THR A 459 4.38 -57.52 32.00
C THR A 459 4.00 -56.08 31.71
N VAL A 460 3.72 -55.33 32.78
CA VAL A 460 3.38 -53.90 32.76
C VAL A 460 4.41 -53.14 33.58
N GLN A 461 4.84 -51.99 33.09
CA GLN A 461 5.82 -51.12 33.72
C GLN A 461 5.21 -49.73 33.94
N LEU A 462 5.18 -49.30 35.20
CA LEU A 462 4.78 -47.95 35.59
C LEU A 462 6.02 -47.22 36.09
N VAL A 463 6.55 -46.30 35.30
CA VAL A 463 7.84 -45.65 35.55
C VAL A 463 7.65 -44.18 35.86
N ASN A 464 8.22 -43.72 36.98
CA ASN A 464 8.35 -42.32 37.31
C ASN A 464 9.83 -41.90 37.28
N SER A 465 10.18 -41.03 36.35
CA SER A 465 11.48 -40.37 36.21
C SER A 465 11.37 -38.84 36.37
N GLY A 466 10.17 -38.33 36.61
CA GLY A 466 9.86 -36.92 36.90
C GLY A 466 9.28 -36.74 38.29
N THR A 467 8.33 -35.81 38.47
CA THR A 467 7.72 -35.50 39.76
C THR A 467 6.26 -35.95 39.82
N ILE A 468 5.89 -36.62 40.91
CA ILE A 468 4.49 -36.90 41.27
C ILE A 468 4.20 -36.23 42.62
N ASN A 469 3.21 -35.34 42.64
CA ASN A 469 2.71 -34.67 43.83
C ASN A 469 1.36 -35.30 44.22
N VAL A 470 1.39 -36.07 45.32
CA VAL A 470 0.23 -36.68 45.97
C VAL A 470 -0.32 -35.69 46.99
N GLY A 471 -1.30 -34.89 46.58
CA GLY A 471 -1.54 -33.57 47.15
C GLY A 471 -0.55 -32.54 46.58
N THR A 472 -0.75 -31.27 46.89
CA THR A 472 0.17 -30.18 46.55
C THR A 472 0.51 -29.37 47.80
N ALA A 473 1.64 -28.67 47.79
CA ALA A 473 2.01 -27.77 48.90
C ALA A 473 0.93 -26.70 49.13
N GLN A 474 0.38 -26.12 48.05
CA GLN A 474 -0.72 -25.15 48.16
C GLN A 474 -1.98 -25.79 48.75
N GLY A 475 -2.36 -26.98 48.28
CA GLY A 475 -3.53 -27.66 48.83
C GLY A 475 -3.35 -28.18 50.26
N GLN A 476 -2.11 -28.28 50.75
CA GLN A 476 -1.84 -28.53 52.17
C GLN A 476 -2.08 -27.26 52.98
N ALA A 477 -1.57 -26.11 52.51
CA ALA A 477 -1.80 -24.81 53.14
C ALA A 477 -3.29 -24.41 53.16
N ASP A 478 -4.02 -24.73 52.09
CA ASP A 478 -5.43 -24.36 51.91
C ASP A 478 -6.41 -25.44 52.39
N GLY A 479 -5.93 -26.61 52.81
CA GLY A 479 -6.77 -27.73 53.28
C GLY A 479 -7.60 -28.40 52.17
N THR A 480 -7.18 -28.32 50.92
CA THR A 480 -7.91 -28.83 49.73
C THR A 480 -7.36 -30.14 49.17
N ASN A 481 -6.24 -30.65 49.70
CA ASN A 481 -5.61 -31.87 49.19
C ASN A 481 -6.47 -33.14 49.29
N GLY A 482 -7.40 -33.20 50.25
CA GLY A 482 -8.08 -34.43 50.63
C GLY A 482 -7.18 -35.40 51.41
N THR A 483 -7.67 -36.62 51.64
CA THR A 483 -7.00 -37.69 52.39
C THR A 483 -7.12 -39.06 51.69
N GLY A 484 -6.23 -40.01 51.99
CA GLY A 484 -6.32 -41.35 51.40
C GLY A 484 -5.76 -41.48 49.98
N LEU A 485 -4.96 -40.51 49.52
CA LEU A 485 -4.47 -40.48 48.14
C LEU A 485 -3.37 -41.51 47.91
N ILE A 486 -3.19 -41.96 46.67
CA ILE A 486 -2.09 -42.85 46.26
C ILE A 486 -1.38 -42.28 45.02
N GLY A 487 -0.06 -42.20 45.05
CA GLY A 487 0.75 -41.80 43.90
C GLY A 487 0.66 -42.80 42.75
N ILE A 488 1.23 -44.00 42.92
CA ILE A 488 1.20 -45.06 41.91
C ILE A 488 0.61 -46.35 42.48
N LYS A 489 -0.45 -46.85 41.85
CA LYS A 489 -1.14 -48.08 42.23
C LYS A 489 -0.98 -49.14 41.14
N GLY A 490 -0.30 -50.25 41.45
CA GLY A 490 -0.17 -51.41 40.56
C GLY A 490 -1.19 -52.49 40.92
N ASN A 491 -1.90 -53.05 39.93
CA ASN A 491 -2.95 -54.06 40.18
C ASN A 491 -2.72 -55.41 39.48
N GLY A 492 -1.55 -55.63 38.85
CA GLY A 492 -1.24 -56.84 38.10
C GLY A 492 -0.13 -57.69 38.73
N SER A 493 -0.25 -59.03 38.64
CA SER A 493 0.72 -59.98 39.21
C SER A 493 2.10 -59.89 38.56
N ASP A 494 2.19 -59.36 37.34
CA ASP A 494 3.43 -59.08 36.61
C ASP A 494 3.67 -57.57 36.36
N THR A 495 2.95 -56.70 37.08
CA THR A 495 3.19 -55.25 37.06
C THR A 495 4.43 -54.90 37.91
N THR A 496 5.30 -54.05 37.38
CA THR A 496 6.44 -53.47 38.11
C THR A 496 6.27 -51.96 38.18
N ILE A 497 6.33 -51.41 39.38
CA ILE A 497 6.40 -49.96 39.61
C ILE A 497 7.88 -49.60 39.79
N ASN A 498 8.38 -48.59 39.08
CA ASN A 498 9.74 -48.09 39.23
C ASN A 498 9.74 -46.57 39.37
N ASN A 499 10.02 -46.07 40.59
CA ASN A 499 10.47 -44.70 40.76
C ASN A 499 11.96 -44.67 40.45
N ALA A 500 12.30 -44.19 39.25
CA ALA A 500 13.65 -44.17 38.71
C ALA A 500 14.56 -43.21 39.50
N GLN A 501 15.87 -43.25 39.24
CA GLN A 501 16.84 -42.45 40.00
C GLN A 501 16.57 -40.94 39.97
N SER A 502 16.03 -40.42 38.87
CA SER A 502 15.63 -39.01 38.74
C SER A 502 14.21 -38.71 39.22
N GLY A 503 13.45 -39.75 39.59
CA GLY A 503 12.05 -39.64 39.98
C GLY A 503 11.88 -39.12 41.41
N VAL A 504 10.90 -38.24 41.61
CA VAL A 504 10.51 -37.67 42.90
C VAL A 504 9.03 -37.93 43.14
N ILE A 505 8.67 -38.41 44.32
CA ILE A 505 7.28 -38.51 44.77
C ILE A 505 7.12 -37.70 46.06
N ASN A 506 6.34 -36.63 46.02
CA ASN A 506 6.02 -35.81 47.17
C ASN A 506 4.61 -36.16 47.69
N VAL A 507 4.48 -36.49 48.97
CA VAL A 507 3.21 -36.82 49.61
C VAL A 507 2.84 -35.70 50.58
N TYR A 508 2.01 -34.77 50.12
CA TYR A 508 1.54 -33.61 50.88
C TYR A 508 0.20 -33.85 51.59
N ALA A 509 -0.60 -34.80 51.10
CA ALA A 509 -1.92 -35.10 51.65
C ALA A 509 -1.82 -36.01 52.90
N ASP A 510 -2.65 -35.74 53.91
CA ASP A 510 -2.73 -36.59 55.10
C ASP A 510 -3.29 -37.97 54.78
N ASN A 511 -2.90 -38.97 55.58
CA ASN A 511 -3.33 -40.37 55.41
C ASN A 511 -3.15 -40.89 53.97
N SER A 512 -2.05 -40.54 53.30
CA SER A 512 -1.84 -40.80 51.86
C SER A 512 -0.50 -41.46 51.59
N TRP A 513 -0.34 -42.07 50.41
CA TRP A 513 0.78 -42.97 50.13
C TRP A 513 1.46 -42.77 48.80
N ALA A 514 2.77 -43.01 48.74
CA ALA A 514 3.52 -42.97 47.48
C ALA A 514 3.09 -44.13 46.55
N PHE A 515 2.96 -45.34 47.10
CA PHE A 515 2.62 -46.55 46.35
C PHE A 515 1.45 -47.33 46.94
N GLY A 516 0.77 -48.10 46.09
CA GLY A 516 -0.31 -49.00 46.50
C GLY A 516 -0.55 -50.20 45.59
N GLY A 517 -1.36 -51.15 46.07
CA GLY A 517 -1.94 -52.21 45.24
C GLY A 517 -1.22 -53.57 45.31
N LYS A 518 -1.55 -54.46 44.37
CA LYS A 518 -1.02 -55.83 44.30
C LYS A 518 -0.19 -55.97 43.02
N THR A 519 1.13 -56.00 43.17
CA THR A 519 2.08 -55.91 42.07
C THR A 519 3.17 -56.97 42.19
N LYS A 520 3.95 -57.20 41.12
CA LYS A 520 5.12 -58.08 41.17
C LYS A 520 6.21 -57.50 42.07
N ALA A 521 6.62 -56.26 41.76
CA ALA A 521 7.66 -55.55 42.47
C ALA A 521 7.43 -54.03 42.45
N ILE A 522 7.89 -53.37 43.50
CA ILE A 522 8.02 -51.91 43.61
C ILE A 522 9.50 -51.62 43.80
N ILE A 523 10.06 -50.82 42.91
CA ILE A 523 11.48 -50.43 42.90
C ILE A 523 11.55 -48.92 43.11
N ASN A 524 12.08 -48.50 44.25
CA ASN A 524 12.38 -47.10 44.51
C ASN A 524 13.89 -46.85 44.41
N ASN A 525 14.32 -46.20 43.33
CA ASN A 525 15.69 -45.72 43.11
C ASN A 525 15.80 -44.19 43.24
N GLY A 526 14.67 -43.49 43.24
CA GLY A 526 14.56 -42.03 43.37
C GLY A 526 14.17 -41.57 44.77
N GLU A 527 13.69 -40.32 44.86
CA GLU A 527 13.35 -39.65 46.11
C GLU A 527 11.85 -39.78 46.44
N ILE A 528 11.54 -40.03 47.71
CA ILE A 528 10.18 -39.99 48.24
C ILE A 528 10.15 -39.07 49.45
N ASN A 529 9.35 -38.02 49.38
CA ASN A 529 9.19 -37.01 50.42
C ASN A 529 7.83 -37.15 51.08
N LEU A 530 7.81 -37.53 52.36
CA LEU A 530 6.61 -37.55 53.18
C LEU A 530 6.46 -36.18 53.85
N LEU A 531 5.65 -35.32 53.25
CA LEU A 531 5.52 -33.90 53.57
C LEU A 531 4.17 -33.54 54.22
N CYS A 532 3.29 -34.53 54.45
CA CYS A 532 2.02 -34.35 55.14
C CYS A 532 2.20 -34.06 56.64
N ASP A 533 1.13 -33.64 57.30
CA ASP A 533 1.14 -33.40 58.75
C ASP A 533 0.97 -34.70 59.53
N THR A 534 0.09 -35.60 59.06
CA THR A 534 -0.17 -36.90 59.71
C THR A 534 -0.52 -38.02 58.73
N GLY A 535 -0.05 -39.24 59.05
CA GLY A 535 -0.56 -40.48 58.45
C GLY A 535 -0.10 -40.79 57.01
N CYS A 536 0.79 -40.02 56.40
CA CYS A 536 1.41 -40.40 55.14
C CYS A 536 2.54 -41.43 55.33
N ASP A 537 2.66 -42.35 54.37
CA ASP A 537 3.67 -43.41 54.37
C ASP A 537 4.04 -43.80 52.92
N ILE A 538 5.06 -44.62 52.73
CA ILE A 538 5.50 -45.06 51.40
C ILE A 538 4.47 -46.03 50.78
N TYR A 539 3.91 -46.94 51.58
CA TYR A 539 3.04 -48.02 51.09
C TYR A 539 1.65 -47.95 51.70
N ALA A 540 0.62 -47.92 50.86
CA ALA A 540 -0.76 -48.02 51.30
C ALA A 540 -1.04 -49.37 51.99
N PRO A 541 -1.96 -49.43 52.98
CA PRO A 541 -2.34 -50.68 53.63
C PRO A 541 -2.75 -51.77 52.63
N GLY A 542 -2.21 -52.99 52.81
CA GLY A 542 -2.49 -54.12 51.93
C GLY A 542 -1.70 -54.14 50.63
N THR A 543 -0.68 -53.29 50.47
CA THR A 543 0.27 -53.35 49.35
C THR A 543 1.06 -54.67 49.38
N THR A 544 1.17 -55.36 48.24
CA THR A 544 1.85 -56.65 48.12
C THR A 544 2.75 -56.70 46.88
N GLY A 545 3.84 -57.47 46.96
CA GLY A 545 4.89 -57.58 45.94
C GLY A 545 6.27 -57.53 46.57
N THR A 546 7.33 -57.72 45.77
CA THR A 546 8.70 -57.47 46.24
C THR A 546 8.92 -55.97 46.42
N LEU A 547 9.16 -55.54 47.66
CA LEU A 547 9.40 -54.15 48.01
C LEU A 547 10.93 -53.91 48.04
N ASN A 548 11.48 -53.34 46.98
CA ASN A 548 12.89 -53.03 46.86
C ASN A 548 13.11 -51.53 47.04
N ASP A 549 13.54 -51.16 48.24
CA ASP A 549 13.93 -49.80 48.58
C ASP A 549 15.45 -49.67 48.46
N HIS A 550 15.95 -48.83 47.53
CA HIS A 550 17.38 -48.54 47.36
C HIS A 550 18.31 -49.75 47.11
N ASN A 551 17.85 -50.81 46.43
CA ASN A 551 18.59 -52.07 46.28
C ASN A 551 19.55 -52.14 45.07
N SER A 552 20.10 -51.01 44.59
CA SER A 552 20.98 -50.96 43.40
C SER A 552 20.42 -51.65 42.14
N THR A 553 19.09 -51.84 42.08
CA THR A 553 18.38 -52.41 40.94
C THR A 553 18.39 -51.41 39.80
N THR A 554 18.78 -51.80 38.60
CA THR A 554 18.82 -50.89 37.43
C THR A 554 17.44 -50.35 37.09
N ASP A 555 17.35 -49.06 36.74
CA ASP A 555 16.12 -48.44 36.27
C ASP A 555 15.55 -49.14 35.04
N ILE A 556 14.22 -49.10 34.91
CA ILE A 556 13.52 -49.56 33.72
C ILE A 556 13.78 -48.57 32.58
N ILE A 557 14.28 -49.07 31.46
CA ILE A 557 14.53 -48.25 30.27
C ILE A 557 13.19 -47.91 29.59
N VAL A 558 12.86 -46.63 29.57
CA VAL A 558 11.71 -46.08 28.85
C VAL A 558 12.12 -45.80 27.39
N PRO A 559 11.41 -46.35 26.38
CA PRO A 559 11.62 -45.99 24.98
C PRO A 559 11.30 -44.51 24.72
N ALA A 560 11.99 -43.91 23.75
CA ALA A 560 11.68 -42.55 23.31
C ALA A 560 10.22 -42.44 22.82
N ALA A 561 9.56 -41.35 23.19
CA ALA A 561 8.21 -41.04 22.71
C ALA A 561 8.20 -40.86 21.19
N THR A 562 7.08 -41.20 20.55
CA THR A 562 6.93 -41.05 19.09
C THR A 562 7.01 -39.57 18.68
N SER A 563 7.58 -39.32 17.51
CA SER A 563 7.67 -37.99 16.91
C SER A 563 6.32 -37.54 16.36
N THR A 564 6.05 -36.25 16.48
CA THR A 564 4.82 -35.61 15.98
C THR A 564 4.77 -35.66 14.45
N PRO A 565 3.63 -36.04 13.84
CA PRO A 565 3.51 -36.11 12.39
C PRO A 565 3.51 -34.72 11.75
N THR A 566 4.00 -34.62 10.51
CA THR A 566 3.95 -33.37 9.72
C THR A 566 2.55 -33.09 9.21
N GLN A 567 2.19 -31.81 9.08
CA GLN A 567 0.87 -31.38 8.64
C GLN A 567 0.54 -31.68 7.16
N GLY A 568 1.56 -31.86 6.31
CA GLY A 568 1.37 -31.96 4.86
C GLY A 568 1.15 -30.58 4.21
N SER A 569 0.69 -30.57 2.95
CA SER A 569 0.46 -29.35 2.17
C SER A 569 -1.04 -29.04 2.05
N VAL A 570 -1.39 -27.77 2.20
CA VAL A 570 -2.74 -27.25 1.94
C VAL A 570 -2.76 -26.58 0.57
N PRO A 571 -3.76 -26.83 -0.30
CA PRO A 571 -3.87 -26.16 -1.60
C PRO A 571 -4.10 -24.65 -1.48
N THR A 572 -3.82 -23.91 -2.56
CA THR A 572 -4.02 -22.46 -2.63
C THR A 572 -5.49 -22.09 -2.37
N VAL A 573 -5.70 -21.14 -1.47
CA VAL A 573 -7.02 -20.59 -1.13
C VAL A 573 -7.63 -19.84 -2.33
N PRO A 574 -8.96 -19.95 -2.58
CA PRO A 574 -9.68 -19.09 -3.52
C PRO A 574 -9.53 -17.60 -3.20
N ALA A 575 -9.35 -16.73 -4.20
CA ALA A 575 -9.19 -15.30 -4.00
C ALA A 575 -10.45 -14.62 -3.44
N ASP A 576 -10.27 -13.59 -2.60
CA ASP A 576 -11.34 -12.74 -2.08
C ASP A 576 -11.83 -11.75 -3.15
N SER A 577 -13.09 -11.85 -3.56
CA SER A 577 -13.70 -10.95 -4.54
C SER A 577 -14.04 -9.57 -4.00
N SER A 578 -14.16 -9.39 -2.67
CA SER A 578 -14.52 -8.11 -2.05
C SER A 578 -13.33 -7.35 -1.44
N ALA A 579 -12.11 -7.85 -1.63
CA ALA A 579 -10.90 -7.22 -1.13
C ALA A 579 -10.76 -5.77 -1.63
N GLN A 580 -10.63 -4.83 -0.68
CA GLN A 580 -10.46 -3.41 -1.00
C GLN A 580 -9.09 -3.14 -1.62
N GLN A 581 -9.10 -2.45 -2.76
CA GLN A 581 -7.93 -1.92 -3.44
C GLN A 581 -7.62 -0.52 -2.93
N LYS A 582 -6.36 -0.21 -2.63
CA LYS A 582 -5.94 1.11 -2.14
C LYS A 582 -5.27 1.92 -3.26
N LEU A 583 -5.80 3.12 -3.56
CA LEU A 583 -5.18 4.07 -4.50
C LEU A 583 -4.41 5.15 -3.75
N THR A 584 -3.12 5.31 -4.06
CA THR A 584 -2.26 6.37 -3.52
C THR A 584 -1.36 6.91 -4.62
N ASN A 585 -0.88 8.16 -4.49
CA ASN A 585 0.05 8.79 -5.42
C ASN A 585 -0.42 8.80 -6.90
N TYR A 586 -1.72 9.05 -7.11
CA TYR A 586 -2.33 9.06 -8.44
C TYR A 586 -2.71 10.48 -8.85
N THR A 587 -2.44 10.86 -10.10
CA THR A 587 -2.87 12.16 -10.65
C THR A 587 -3.87 11.96 -11.77
N ILE A 588 -5.05 12.53 -11.60
CA ILE A 588 -6.09 12.64 -12.62
C ILE A 588 -5.64 13.74 -13.59
N GLY A 589 -5.25 13.33 -14.79
CA GLY A 589 -4.94 14.24 -15.89
C GLY A 589 -6.21 14.82 -16.51
N THR A 590 -6.16 16.10 -16.88
CA THR A 590 -7.22 16.87 -17.55
C THR A 590 -6.66 17.56 -18.78
N ASN A 591 -7.51 17.77 -19.78
CA ASN A 591 -7.15 18.35 -21.07
C ASN A 591 -7.92 19.65 -21.32
N SER A 592 -7.42 20.48 -22.24
CA SER A 592 -8.02 21.76 -22.61
C SER A 592 -9.39 21.65 -23.30
N ASP A 593 -9.82 20.45 -23.69
CA ASP A 593 -11.18 20.22 -24.21
C ASP A 593 -12.19 19.87 -23.09
N GLY A 594 -11.76 19.88 -21.83
CA GLY A 594 -12.57 19.53 -20.66
C GLY A 594 -12.60 18.04 -20.33
N THR A 595 -11.91 17.19 -21.10
CA THR A 595 -11.82 15.75 -20.81
C THR A 595 -10.81 15.44 -19.71
N SER A 596 -10.96 14.29 -19.07
CA SER A 596 -10.07 13.80 -18.01
C SER A 596 -9.77 12.31 -18.14
N GLY A 597 -8.73 11.86 -17.44
CA GLY A 597 -8.47 10.44 -17.25
C GLY A 597 -9.51 9.81 -16.33
N MET A 598 -10.08 8.68 -16.76
CA MET A 598 -11.00 7.85 -15.99
C MET A 598 -10.33 6.55 -15.55
N LEU A 599 -10.41 6.21 -14.27
CA LEU A 599 -10.00 4.90 -13.75
C LEU A 599 -11.24 4.03 -13.46
N LYS A 600 -11.26 2.81 -14.00
CA LYS A 600 -12.30 1.82 -13.69
C LYS A 600 -11.80 0.81 -12.67
N ALA A 601 -12.44 0.76 -11.50
CA ALA A 601 -12.08 -0.19 -10.44
C ALA A 601 -13.27 -0.40 -9.49
N ASN A 602 -13.42 -1.63 -8.99
CA ASN A 602 -14.37 -1.96 -7.93
C ASN A 602 -13.63 -2.12 -6.59
N ASN A 603 -14.34 -1.86 -5.48
CA ASN A 603 -13.82 -1.94 -4.12
C ASN A 603 -12.58 -1.03 -3.92
N LEU A 604 -12.62 0.20 -4.42
CA LEU A 604 -11.48 1.13 -4.39
C LEU A 604 -11.55 2.11 -3.22
N VAL A 605 -10.49 2.21 -2.44
CA VAL A 605 -10.30 3.25 -1.41
C VAL A 605 -9.29 4.26 -1.92
N ILE A 606 -9.76 5.49 -2.18
CA ILE A 606 -8.94 6.64 -2.54
C ILE A 606 -8.30 7.18 -1.25
N SER A 607 -6.97 7.10 -1.18
CA SER A 607 -6.19 7.47 -0.01
C SER A 607 -5.23 8.61 -0.36
N ASP A 608 -3.99 8.54 0.11
CA ASP A 608 -3.11 9.71 0.18
C ASP A 608 -2.57 10.15 -1.19
N ASN A 609 -2.43 11.47 -1.35
CA ASN A 609 -1.80 12.12 -2.50
C ASN A 609 -2.46 11.76 -3.84
N VAL A 610 -3.80 11.65 -3.84
CA VAL A 610 -4.60 11.61 -5.07
C VAL A 610 -4.94 13.04 -5.48
N LYS A 611 -4.52 13.43 -6.69
CA LYS A 611 -4.58 14.82 -7.15
C LYS A 611 -5.27 14.97 -8.50
N VAL A 612 -5.81 16.15 -8.77
CA VAL A 612 -6.27 16.56 -10.11
C VAL A 612 -5.32 17.62 -10.65
N ASN A 613 -4.86 17.44 -11.90
CA ASN A 613 -4.10 18.49 -12.57
C ASN A 613 -5.01 19.59 -13.13
N THR A 614 -4.45 20.73 -13.54
CA THR A 614 -5.23 21.88 -14.01
C THR A 614 -5.09 22.11 -15.52
N GLY A 615 -4.88 21.05 -16.31
CA GLY A 615 -4.76 21.17 -17.76
C GLY A 615 -6.04 21.70 -18.44
N PHE A 616 -7.21 21.46 -17.84
CA PHE A 616 -8.49 22.01 -18.30
C PHE A 616 -8.54 23.55 -18.35
N SER A 617 -7.73 24.25 -17.55
CA SER A 617 -7.79 25.72 -17.47
C SER A 617 -7.38 26.41 -18.76
N ALA A 618 -6.61 25.74 -19.64
CA ALA A 618 -6.28 26.26 -20.96
C ALA A 618 -7.49 26.29 -21.93
N GLY A 619 -8.57 25.61 -21.57
CA GLY A 619 -9.79 25.47 -22.36
C GLY A 619 -10.94 26.39 -21.98
N THR A 620 -10.95 26.91 -20.75
CA THR A 620 -12.08 27.65 -20.19
C THR A 620 -11.65 28.82 -19.32
N ALA A 621 -12.48 29.87 -19.29
CA ALA A 621 -12.36 30.99 -18.37
C ALA A 621 -13.29 30.84 -17.15
N ASP A 622 -13.98 29.71 -17.01
CA ASP A 622 -14.84 29.44 -15.87
C ASP A 622 -14.00 29.35 -14.57
N THR A 623 -14.57 29.83 -13.47
CA THR A 623 -13.95 29.73 -12.14
C THR A 623 -14.38 28.48 -11.38
N THR A 624 -15.31 27.71 -11.95
CA THR A 624 -15.79 26.44 -11.41
C THR A 624 -15.98 25.45 -12.56
N VAL A 625 -15.34 24.29 -12.47
CA VAL A 625 -15.39 23.24 -13.48
C VAL A 625 -15.70 21.90 -12.82
N VAL A 626 -16.66 21.16 -13.35
CA VAL A 626 -17.00 19.81 -12.86
C VAL A 626 -16.41 18.78 -13.82
N ILE A 627 -15.62 17.86 -13.28
CA ILE A 627 -15.00 16.75 -14.01
C ILE A 627 -15.74 15.48 -13.61
N ASN A 628 -16.54 14.96 -14.53
CA ASN A 628 -17.40 13.81 -14.25
C ASN A 628 -16.64 12.48 -14.39
N ASP A 629 -17.07 11.47 -13.63
CA ASP A 629 -16.69 10.07 -13.76
C ASP A 629 -15.16 9.81 -13.72
N VAL A 630 -14.40 10.54 -12.88
CA VAL A 630 -12.94 10.31 -12.77
C VAL A 630 -12.61 8.92 -12.21
N PHE A 631 -13.50 8.36 -11.40
CA PHE A 631 -13.47 6.96 -10.98
C PHE A 631 -14.83 6.30 -11.21
N LYS A 632 -14.82 5.12 -11.85
CA LYS A 632 -16.03 4.38 -12.22
C LYS A 632 -15.98 2.93 -11.76
N GLY A 633 -16.99 2.51 -11.01
CA GLY A 633 -17.11 1.16 -10.47
C GLY A 633 -17.95 1.12 -9.21
N GLU A 634 -17.96 -0.02 -8.53
CA GLU A 634 -18.76 -0.25 -7.34
C GLU A 634 -17.91 -0.10 -6.06
N ASN A 635 -18.54 0.38 -4.98
CA ASN A 635 -17.93 0.46 -3.64
C ASN A 635 -16.62 1.30 -3.63
N ILE A 636 -16.68 2.50 -4.19
CA ILE A 636 -15.58 3.47 -4.18
C ILE A 636 -15.74 4.41 -2.97
N SER A 637 -14.67 4.63 -2.20
CA SER A 637 -14.67 5.51 -1.02
C SER A 637 -13.43 6.41 -0.97
N GLY A 638 -13.45 7.45 -0.15
CA GLY A 638 -12.33 8.37 0.04
C GLY A 638 -12.24 9.50 -1.00
N ALA A 639 -13.35 9.83 -1.68
CA ALA A 639 -13.40 10.92 -2.66
C ALA A 639 -12.98 12.28 -2.07
N GLU A 640 -13.19 12.48 -0.77
CA GLU A 640 -12.76 13.65 -0.01
C GLU A 640 -11.23 13.82 0.08
N ASN A 641 -10.46 12.77 -0.20
CA ASN A 641 -9.00 12.82 -0.19
C ASN A 641 -8.40 13.34 -1.51
N ILE A 642 -9.24 13.62 -2.51
CA ILE A 642 -8.83 14.20 -3.79
C ILE A 642 -8.51 15.69 -3.58
N SER A 643 -7.31 16.11 -3.99
CA SER A 643 -6.86 17.51 -3.89
C SER A 643 -6.39 18.06 -5.24
N SER A 644 -6.19 19.37 -5.34
CA SER A 644 -5.61 19.98 -6.55
C SER A 644 -4.08 19.81 -6.54
N SER A 645 -3.49 19.70 -7.73
CA SER A 645 -2.03 19.78 -7.90
C SER A 645 -1.47 21.21 -7.80
N THR A 646 -2.32 22.23 -7.84
CA THR A 646 -1.93 23.65 -7.83
C THR A 646 -2.60 24.38 -6.68
N VAL A 647 -1.99 25.48 -6.22
CA VAL A 647 -2.57 26.33 -5.17
C VAL A 647 -3.70 27.24 -5.67
N MET A 648 -3.84 27.36 -7.00
CA MET A 648 -4.86 28.23 -7.62
C MET A 648 -6.23 27.58 -7.72
N TRP A 649 -6.33 26.28 -7.47
CA TRP A 649 -7.58 25.55 -7.53
C TRP A 649 -7.79 24.72 -6.27
N ASN A 650 -9.02 24.69 -5.79
CA ASN A 650 -9.51 23.74 -4.81
C ASN A 650 -10.22 22.59 -5.55
N ALA A 651 -9.93 21.35 -5.18
CA ALA A 651 -10.59 20.17 -5.73
C ALA A 651 -11.47 19.55 -4.64
N GLN A 652 -12.71 19.23 -4.98
CA GLN A 652 -13.65 18.54 -4.09
C GLN A 652 -14.25 17.34 -4.80
N GLY A 653 -13.93 16.13 -4.33
CA GLY A 653 -14.52 14.89 -4.83
C GLY A 653 -15.92 14.65 -4.26
N SER A 654 -16.82 14.12 -5.07
CA SER A 654 -18.18 13.73 -4.68
C SER A 654 -18.66 12.50 -5.43
N THR A 655 -19.45 11.65 -4.78
CA THR A 655 -20.05 10.48 -5.42
C THR A 655 -21.37 10.84 -6.11
N ASP A 656 -21.54 10.42 -7.37
CA ASP A 656 -22.76 10.61 -8.15
C ASP A 656 -23.85 9.59 -7.79
N ALA A 657 -25.03 9.70 -8.40
CA ALA A 657 -26.14 8.78 -8.17
C ALA A 657 -25.89 7.34 -8.66
N SER A 658 -24.88 7.14 -9.52
CA SER A 658 -24.48 5.84 -10.05
C SER A 658 -23.37 5.17 -9.22
N GLY A 659 -22.84 5.85 -8.19
CA GLY A 659 -21.71 5.37 -7.38
C GLY A 659 -20.33 5.74 -7.93
N ASN A 660 -20.26 6.50 -9.03
CA ASN A 660 -19.01 7.02 -9.60
C ASN A 660 -18.53 8.25 -8.82
N VAL A 661 -17.27 8.62 -8.98
CA VAL A 661 -16.70 9.83 -8.34
C VAL A 661 -16.50 10.92 -9.37
N ASP A 662 -17.08 12.08 -9.11
CA ASP A 662 -16.88 13.35 -9.81
C ASP A 662 -15.96 14.27 -8.99
N VAL A 663 -15.30 15.23 -9.64
CA VAL A 663 -14.51 16.25 -8.95
C VAL A 663 -14.92 17.65 -9.40
N THR A 664 -15.30 18.49 -8.43
CA THR A 664 -15.54 19.92 -8.65
C THR A 664 -14.25 20.70 -8.37
N MET A 665 -13.75 21.39 -9.39
CA MET A 665 -12.59 22.29 -9.32
C MET A 665 -13.07 23.73 -9.17
N THR A 666 -12.66 24.43 -8.12
CA THR A 666 -13.01 25.85 -7.88
C THR A 666 -11.74 26.71 -7.80
N LYS A 667 -11.70 27.80 -8.57
CA LYS A 667 -10.55 28.70 -8.61
C LYS A 667 -10.49 29.56 -7.34
N ASN A 668 -9.31 29.62 -6.72
CA ASN A 668 -9.00 30.57 -5.65
C ASN A 668 -8.69 31.95 -6.24
N ALA A 669 -9.04 33.03 -5.52
CA ALA A 669 -8.58 34.37 -5.88
C ALA A 669 -7.07 34.47 -5.66
N TYR A 670 -6.35 35.18 -6.54
CA TYR A 670 -4.93 35.43 -6.38
C TYR A 670 -4.65 36.14 -5.05
N THR A 671 -5.50 37.10 -4.66
CA THR A 671 -5.38 37.81 -3.37
C THR A 671 -5.47 36.91 -2.15
N ASP A 672 -6.17 35.78 -2.25
CA ASP A 672 -6.36 34.85 -1.13
C ASP A 672 -5.19 33.88 -0.99
N VAL A 673 -4.44 33.66 -2.07
CA VAL A 673 -3.32 32.71 -2.13
C VAL A 673 -1.99 33.41 -1.84
N VAL A 674 -1.81 34.65 -2.32
CA VAL A 674 -0.56 35.40 -2.12
C VAL A 674 -0.35 35.79 -0.66
N THR A 675 0.92 35.86 -0.26
CA THR A 675 1.30 36.24 1.11
C THR A 675 2.26 37.43 1.15
N ASP A 676 2.80 37.83 0.00
CA ASP A 676 3.67 38.99 -0.11
C ASP A 676 2.86 40.24 -0.47
N SER A 677 2.85 41.23 0.43
CA SER A 677 2.05 42.43 0.24
C SER A 677 2.47 43.28 -0.96
N SER A 678 3.72 43.15 -1.44
CA SER A 678 4.21 43.89 -2.61
C SER A 678 3.49 43.52 -3.91
N VAL A 679 2.88 42.33 -3.98
CA VAL A 679 2.16 41.85 -5.16
C VAL A 679 0.64 41.96 -5.04
N ASN A 680 0.11 42.49 -3.93
CA ASN A 680 -1.35 42.59 -3.72
C ASN A 680 -2.04 43.40 -4.82
N ASN A 681 -1.43 44.49 -5.27
CA ASN A 681 -2.02 45.34 -6.31
C ASN A 681 -2.14 44.60 -7.65
N VAL A 682 -1.13 43.80 -8.02
CA VAL A 682 -1.18 43.00 -9.25
C VAL A 682 -2.13 41.81 -9.10
N ALA A 683 -2.18 41.17 -7.94
CA ALA A 683 -3.10 40.08 -7.64
C ALA A 683 -4.58 40.51 -7.79
N GLN A 684 -4.95 41.67 -7.21
CA GLN A 684 -6.30 42.24 -7.33
C GLN A 684 -6.69 42.51 -8.80
N VAL A 685 -5.75 43.06 -9.58
CA VAL A 685 -5.96 43.29 -11.01
C VAL A 685 -6.16 41.97 -11.75
N LEU A 686 -5.33 40.96 -11.47
CA LEU A 686 -5.43 39.65 -12.10
C LEU A 686 -6.75 38.93 -11.76
N ASP A 687 -7.26 39.07 -10.53
CA ASP A 687 -8.57 38.55 -10.16
C ASP A 687 -9.71 39.22 -10.94
N SER A 688 -9.66 40.55 -11.06
CA SER A 688 -10.68 41.31 -11.81
C SER A 688 -10.65 41.08 -13.32
N GLY A 689 -9.47 40.73 -13.86
CA GLY A 689 -9.22 40.54 -15.29
C GLY A 689 -9.21 39.08 -15.74
N TYR A 690 -9.53 38.13 -14.86
CA TYR A 690 -9.37 36.69 -15.13
C TYR A 690 -10.03 36.27 -16.45
N THR A 691 -9.24 35.63 -17.30
CA THR A 691 -9.67 35.11 -18.60
C THR A 691 -8.83 33.90 -19.00
N ASN A 692 -9.15 33.26 -20.12
CA ASN A 692 -8.38 32.13 -20.65
C ASN A 692 -7.33 32.63 -21.65
N ASN A 693 -6.08 32.73 -21.21
CA ASN A 693 -4.91 33.04 -22.05
C ASN A 693 -3.62 32.47 -21.44
N ASP A 694 -2.46 32.73 -22.08
CA ASP A 694 -1.17 32.16 -21.67
C ASP A 694 -0.76 32.66 -20.26
N LEU A 695 -1.05 33.92 -19.94
CA LEU A 695 -0.77 34.51 -18.63
C LEU A 695 -1.50 33.75 -17.52
N TYR A 696 -2.82 33.62 -17.60
CA TYR A 696 -3.59 32.99 -16.54
C TYR A 696 -3.36 31.49 -16.42
N THR A 697 -3.18 30.79 -17.56
CA THR A 697 -2.85 29.37 -17.56
C THR A 697 -1.52 29.10 -16.86
N SER A 698 -0.53 29.96 -17.08
CA SER A 698 0.80 29.82 -16.48
C SER A 698 0.86 30.05 -14.97
N LEU A 699 -0.13 30.75 -14.40
CA LEU A 699 -0.20 31.05 -12.97
C LEU A 699 -0.78 29.89 -12.13
N ASN A 700 -1.19 28.77 -12.76
CA ASN A 700 -1.60 27.55 -12.06
C ASN A 700 -0.39 26.79 -11.51
N VAL A 701 0.30 27.40 -10.55
CA VAL A 701 1.56 26.91 -9.97
C VAL A 701 1.33 26.03 -8.74
N GLY A 702 2.34 25.23 -8.39
CA GLY A 702 2.23 24.23 -7.31
C GLY A 702 2.30 24.81 -5.90
N THR A 703 2.82 26.03 -5.72
CA THR A 703 3.03 26.62 -4.38
C THR A 703 2.76 28.12 -4.35
N THR A 704 2.38 28.64 -3.17
CA THR A 704 2.23 30.08 -2.91
C THR A 704 3.54 30.85 -3.12
N ALA A 705 4.69 30.25 -2.79
CA ALA A 705 5.99 30.89 -2.96
C ALA A 705 6.32 31.13 -4.45
N GLU A 706 6.03 30.12 -5.29
CA GLU A 706 6.16 30.23 -6.74
C GLU A 706 5.20 31.28 -7.30
N LEU A 707 3.96 31.34 -6.80
CA LEU A 707 2.99 32.37 -7.21
C LEU A 707 3.48 33.78 -6.85
N ASN A 708 3.95 34.00 -5.62
CA ASN A 708 4.52 35.29 -5.22
C ASN A 708 5.69 35.69 -6.13
N SER A 709 6.57 34.75 -6.47
CA SER A 709 7.69 34.99 -7.40
C SER A 709 7.20 35.36 -8.80
N ALA A 710 6.27 34.59 -9.36
CA ALA A 710 5.67 34.85 -10.67
C ALA A 710 5.06 36.25 -10.73
N LEU A 711 4.27 36.63 -9.72
CA LEU A 711 3.63 37.94 -9.67
C LEU A 711 4.62 39.10 -9.53
N LYS A 712 5.71 38.94 -8.78
CA LYS A 712 6.78 39.95 -8.72
C LYS A 712 7.39 40.19 -10.09
N GLN A 713 7.76 39.10 -10.78
CA GLN A 713 8.36 39.19 -12.10
C GLN A 713 7.43 39.87 -13.10
N ILE A 714 6.15 39.47 -13.15
CA ILE A 714 5.17 40.01 -14.11
C ILE A 714 4.77 41.45 -13.78
N SER A 715 4.76 41.84 -12.50
CA SER A 715 4.40 43.20 -12.08
C SER A 715 5.41 44.29 -12.50
N GLY A 716 6.65 43.90 -12.82
CA GLY A 716 7.72 44.85 -13.14
C GLY A 716 8.28 45.60 -11.92
N SER A 717 7.91 45.23 -10.69
CA SER A 717 8.47 45.84 -9.47
C SER A 717 9.98 45.67 -9.33
N GLN A 718 10.54 44.65 -9.97
CA GLN A 718 11.97 44.36 -10.00
C GLN A 718 12.71 45.05 -11.17
N ALA A 719 11.97 45.66 -12.11
CA ALA A 719 12.50 46.23 -13.35
C ALA A 719 13.09 47.64 -13.13
N THR A 720 14.19 47.72 -12.37
CA THR A 720 14.82 48.98 -11.95
C THR A 720 16.19 49.24 -12.57
N THR A 721 16.90 48.21 -13.05
CA THR A 721 18.31 48.32 -13.43
C THR A 721 18.56 49.31 -14.56
N VAL A 722 17.77 49.31 -15.65
CA VAL A 722 17.99 50.23 -16.79
C VAL A 722 18.05 51.71 -16.37
N PHE A 723 17.22 52.12 -15.40
CA PHE A 723 17.18 53.50 -14.90
C PHE A 723 18.28 53.78 -13.88
N ASN A 724 18.65 52.78 -13.08
CA ASN A 724 19.80 52.88 -12.17
C ASN A 724 21.11 53.03 -12.96
N GLU A 725 21.28 52.26 -14.03
CA GLU A 725 22.47 52.32 -14.89
C GLU A 725 22.58 53.63 -15.66
N ALA A 726 21.44 54.23 -16.06
CA ALA A 726 21.44 55.58 -16.62
C ALA A 726 22.01 56.60 -15.62
N ARG A 727 21.65 56.51 -14.33
CA ARG A 727 22.20 57.37 -13.25
C ARG A 727 23.68 57.12 -12.98
N VAL A 728 24.12 55.86 -12.97
CA VAL A 728 25.55 55.52 -12.86
C VAL A 728 26.32 56.12 -14.04
N LEU A 729 25.79 56.01 -15.25
CA LEU A 729 26.41 56.57 -16.44
C LEU A 729 26.52 58.10 -16.40
N SER A 730 25.53 58.79 -15.83
CA SER A 730 25.63 60.23 -15.54
C SER A 730 26.85 60.55 -14.66
N ASN A 731 27.03 59.81 -13.56
CA ASN A 731 28.22 59.96 -12.71
C ASN A 731 29.52 59.68 -13.48
N ARG A 732 29.57 58.62 -14.29
CA ARG A 732 30.74 58.27 -15.11
C ARG A 732 31.11 59.36 -16.12
N PHE A 733 30.13 60.03 -16.71
CA PHE A 733 30.37 61.21 -17.54
C PHE A 733 31.01 62.36 -16.74
N SER A 734 30.58 62.61 -15.49
CA SER A 734 31.21 63.64 -14.64
C SER A 734 32.68 63.32 -14.44
N MET A 735 32.96 62.07 -14.06
CA MET A 735 34.30 61.59 -13.79
C MET A 735 35.22 61.65 -15.01
N LEU A 736 34.71 61.24 -16.17
CA LEU A 736 35.48 61.29 -17.41
C LEU A 736 35.76 62.74 -17.84
N SER A 737 34.80 63.64 -17.67
CA SER A 737 34.98 65.07 -17.97
C SER A 737 35.95 65.75 -17.00
N ASP A 738 35.82 65.48 -15.70
CA ASP A 738 36.67 66.07 -14.65
C ASP A 738 38.12 65.59 -14.72
N ALA A 739 38.34 64.35 -15.19
CA ALA A 739 39.68 63.84 -15.43
C ALA A 739 40.41 64.53 -16.59
N ALA A 740 39.70 65.27 -17.46
CA ALA A 740 40.31 65.97 -18.60
C ALA A 740 41.26 67.08 -18.10
N PRO A 741 42.47 67.22 -18.66
CA PRO A 741 43.40 68.27 -18.24
C PRO A 741 42.79 69.66 -18.51
N GLU A 742 42.94 70.57 -17.55
CA GLU A 742 42.61 71.97 -17.76
C GLU A 742 43.68 72.61 -18.64
N VAL A 743 43.29 72.96 -19.87
CA VAL A 743 44.14 73.68 -20.81
C VAL A 743 43.54 75.07 -20.99
N ALA A 744 44.28 76.12 -20.61
CA ALA A 744 43.81 77.49 -20.71
C ALA A 744 43.46 77.84 -22.16
N ASN A 745 42.18 78.14 -22.43
CA ASN A 745 41.61 78.39 -23.75
C ASN A 745 41.75 77.22 -24.77
N GLY A 746 42.11 76.02 -24.29
CA GLY A 746 42.28 74.81 -25.11
C GLY A 746 41.07 73.88 -25.07
N LEU A 747 41.03 72.93 -26.01
CA LEU A 747 40.08 71.81 -26.02
C LEU A 747 40.76 70.57 -25.47
N ALA A 748 40.17 69.94 -24.46
CA ALA A 748 40.56 68.63 -23.96
C ALA A 748 39.49 67.60 -24.29
N PHE A 749 39.91 66.36 -24.56
CA PHE A 749 39.00 65.25 -24.72
C PHE A 749 39.53 64.01 -24.01
N ASN A 750 38.60 63.22 -23.47
CA ASN A 750 38.86 61.92 -22.88
C ASN A 750 38.00 60.87 -23.59
N VAL A 751 38.56 59.69 -23.79
CA VAL A 751 37.89 58.54 -24.39
C VAL A 751 38.09 57.30 -23.55
N VAL A 752 37.05 56.49 -23.45
CA VAL A 752 37.06 55.15 -22.88
C VAL A 752 36.44 54.22 -23.91
N ALA A 753 37.12 53.11 -24.18
CA ALA A 753 36.67 52.14 -25.17
C ALA A 753 36.06 50.90 -24.51
N LYS A 754 35.09 50.31 -25.20
CA LYS A 754 34.51 49.01 -24.88
C LYS A 754 35.60 47.94 -24.78
N GLY A 755 35.45 47.02 -23.82
CA GLY A 755 36.42 45.95 -23.51
C GLY A 755 37.50 46.37 -22.51
N ASP A 756 37.52 47.64 -22.10
CA ASP A 756 38.23 48.06 -20.90
C ASP A 756 37.37 47.71 -19.67
N PRO A 757 37.92 47.05 -18.63
CA PRO A 757 37.18 46.75 -17.39
C PRO A 757 36.60 47.98 -16.69
N ARG A 758 37.06 49.19 -17.03
CA ARG A 758 36.55 50.46 -16.50
C ARG A 758 35.31 50.96 -17.25
N ALA A 759 35.04 50.40 -18.43
CA ALA A 759 33.95 50.73 -19.35
C ALA A 759 32.77 49.76 -19.19
N GLU A 760 32.55 49.26 -17.97
CA GLU A 760 31.48 48.32 -17.64
C GLU A 760 30.52 48.94 -16.62
N LEU A 761 29.25 48.66 -16.82
CA LEU A 761 28.10 48.95 -15.95
C LEU A 761 27.60 47.63 -15.34
N GLY A 762 26.51 47.67 -14.56
CA GLY A 762 25.85 46.45 -14.11
C GLY A 762 25.44 45.51 -15.24
N ASN A 763 25.28 44.23 -14.91
CA ASN A 763 24.96 43.15 -15.85
C ASN A 763 25.89 43.08 -17.07
N ASN A 764 27.19 43.35 -16.88
CA ASN A 764 28.22 43.31 -17.92
C ASN A 764 27.89 44.18 -19.15
N THR A 765 27.09 45.23 -18.95
CA THR A 765 26.83 46.21 -20.01
C THR A 765 28.10 47.01 -20.24
N GLN A 766 28.60 47.03 -21.47
CA GLN A 766 29.82 47.75 -21.82
C GLN A 766 29.50 49.00 -22.65
N TYR A 767 30.41 49.99 -22.64
CA TYR A 767 30.21 51.20 -23.42
C TYR A 767 31.49 51.76 -24.03
N ASP A 768 31.32 52.47 -25.15
CA ASP A 768 32.29 53.45 -25.66
C ASP A 768 31.84 54.83 -25.19
N MET A 769 32.73 55.60 -24.54
CA MET A 769 32.41 56.94 -24.04
C MET A 769 33.46 57.97 -24.44
N MET A 770 33.00 59.16 -24.82
CA MET A 770 33.83 60.32 -25.10
C MET A 770 33.30 61.54 -24.34
N ALA A 771 34.20 62.29 -23.71
CA ALA A 771 33.89 63.57 -23.08
C ALA A 771 34.84 64.66 -23.63
N LEU A 772 34.26 65.80 -24.00
CA LEU A 772 34.93 67.02 -24.45
C LEU A 772 34.80 68.08 -23.35
N ARG A 773 35.89 68.79 -23.07
CA ARG A 773 35.90 69.94 -22.17
C ARG A 773 36.65 71.11 -22.79
N LYS A 774 36.06 72.30 -22.75
CA LYS A 774 36.71 73.56 -23.12
C LYS A 774 36.57 74.57 -21.99
N SER A 775 37.69 75.01 -21.44
CA SER A 775 37.75 76.01 -20.39
C SER A 775 38.21 77.35 -20.96
N MET A 776 37.46 78.42 -20.65
CA MET A 776 37.69 79.77 -21.10
C MET A 776 37.83 80.70 -19.89
N THR A 777 38.91 81.45 -19.83
CA THR A 777 39.07 82.51 -18.84
C THR A 777 38.33 83.74 -19.33
N LEU A 778 37.20 84.07 -18.70
CA LEU A 778 36.38 85.23 -19.06
C LEU A 778 37.01 86.52 -18.55
N THR A 779 37.49 86.51 -17.31
CA THR A 779 38.25 87.58 -16.66
C THR A 779 39.30 86.95 -15.73
N GLU A 780 40.18 87.76 -15.13
CA GLU A 780 41.15 87.27 -14.14
C GLU A 780 40.50 86.57 -12.92
N TYR A 781 39.22 86.82 -12.67
CA TYR A 781 38.43 86.28 -11.57
C TYR A 781 37.31 85.33 -12.00
N GLN A 782 37.14 85.07 -13.30
CA GLN A 782 36.03 84.25 -13.80
C GLN A 782 36.47 83.24 -14.85
N ASN A 783 36.14 81.97 -14.62
CA ASN A 783 36.35 80.88 -15.56
C ASN A 783 35.01 80.23 -15.94
N LEU A 784 34.87 79.90 -17.22
CA LEU A 784 33.74 79.17 -17.76
C LEU A 784 34.23 77.89 -18.43
N SER A 785 33.69 76.74 -18.04
CA SER A 785 33.96 75.46 -18.70
C SER A 785 32.70 74.91 -19.34
N LEU A 786 32.80 74.55 -20.62
CA LEU A 786 31.75 73.87 -21.36
C LEU A 786 32.15 72.40 -21.57
N GLU A 787 31.22 71.51 -21.32
CA GLU A 787 31.42 70.06 -21.35
C GLU A 787 30.35 69.41 -22.23
N TYR A 788 30.75 68.43 -23.03
CA TYR A 788 29.83 67.62 -23.82
C TYR A 788 30.36 66.20 -23.91
N GLY A 789 29.49 65.20 -23.80
CA GLY A 789 29.91 63.82 -24.02
C GLY A 789 28.82 62.95 -24.58
N ILE A 790 29.26 61.83 -25.13
CA ILE A 790 28.42 60.80 -25.73
C ILE A 790 28.93 59.44 -25.31
N ALA A 791 28.00 58.52 -25.08
CA ALA A 791 28.28 57.11 -24.84
C ALA A 791 27.38 56.25 -25.71
N ARG A 792 27.94 55.18 -26.27
CA ARG A 792 27.21 54.08 -26.92
C ARG A 792 27.31 52.86 -26.03
N LEU A 793 26.17 52.26 -25.70
CA LEU A 793 26.07 51.11 -24.81
C LEU A 793 25.76 49.84 -25.61
N GLU A 794 26.27 48.72 -25.12
CA GLU A 794 25.97 47.38 -25.62
C GLU A 794 25.94 46.42 -24.43
N GLY A 795 24.85 45.67 -24.29
CA GLY A 795 24.67 44.73 -23.19
C GLY A 795 23.80 43.54 -23.61
N ASN A 796 23.65 42.57 -22.72
CA ASN A 796 22.88 41.35 -22.95
C ASN A 796 21.57 41.29 -22.14
N GLY A 797 21.17 42.40 -21.51
CA GLY A 797 20.01 42.42 -20.60
C GLY A 797 20.40 42.09 -19.17
N SER A 798 19.47 41.52 -18.39
CA SER A 798 19.70 41.11 -17.00
C SER A 798 19.61 39.59 -16.88
N ASP A 799 20.56 38.98 -16.18
CA ASP A 799 20.49 37.57 -15.78
C ASP A 799 19.56 37.35 -14.58
N THR A 800 19.10 38.44 -13.95
CA THR A 800 18.15 38.39 -12.84
C THR A 800 16.73 38.39 -13.37
N VAL A 801 15.98 37.33 -13.08
CA VAL A 801 14.59 37.20 -13.52
C VAL A 801 13.72 38.29 -12.87
N GLY A 802 12.88 38.93 -13.67
CA GLY A 802 12.02 40.06 -13.29
C GLY A 802 12.68 41.44 -13.44
N ASP A 803 14.00 41.50 -13.60
CA ASP A 803 14.76 42.75 -13.78
C ASP A 803 14.93 43.14 -15.26
N ASN A 804 15.11 44.44 -15.54
CA ASN A 804 15.32 44.99 -16.89
C ASN A 804 16.75 45.50 -17.10
N GLY A 805 17.59 44.67 -17.71
CA GLY A 805 18.97 45.07 -18.02
C GLY A 805 19.08 45.82 -19.35
N VAL A 806 20.16 46.58 -19.51
CA VAL A 806 20.47 47.30 -20.76
C VAL A 806 20.91 46.30 -21.83
N THR A 807 20.33 46.39 -23.02
CA THR A 807 20.75 45.63 -24.22
C THR A 807 21.47 46.52 -25.24
N GLY A 808 21.27 47.82 -25.18
CA GLY A 808 21.97 48.78 -26.02
C GLY A 808 21.51 50.21 -25.82
N GLY A 809 21.93 51.10 -26.72
CA GLY A 809 21.44 52.47 -26.80
C GLY A 809 22.54 53.52 -26.73
N TYR A 810 22.14 54.77 -26.53
CA TYR A 810 23.02 55.93 -26.54
C TYR A 810 22.66 56.91 -25.42
N SER A 811 23.69 57.50 -24.84
CA SER A 811 23.55 58.56 -23.84
C SER A 811 24.39 59.76 -24.20
N GLN A 812 23.92 60.95 -23.85
CA GLN A 812 24.61 62.21 -24.09
C GLN A 812 24.51 63.10 -22.86
N PHE A 813 25.54 63.90 -22.60
CA PHE A 813 25.49 64.95 -21.58
C PHE A 813 25.99 66.28 -22.10
N PHE A 814 25.47 67.35 -21.51
CA PHE A 814 25.94 68.72 -21.67
C PHE A 814 26.16 69.34 -20.29
N GLY A 815 27.31 69.95 -20.06
CA GLY A 815 27.68 70.60 -18.81
C GLY A 815 28.17 72.04 -19.01
N LEU A 816 27.82 72.92 -18.09
CA LEU A 816 28.29 74.30 -18.02
C LEU A 816 28.72 74.61 -16.58
N LYS A 817 30.02 74.82 -16.36
CA LYS A 817 30.60 75.17 -15.07
C LYS A 817 31.09 76.62 -15.09
N HIS A 818 30.67 77.42 -14.13
CA HIS A 818 31.10 78.80 -13.92
C HIS A 818 31.74 78.95 -12.55
N GLN A 819 32.99 79.40 -12.52
CA GLN A 819 33.73 79.66 -11.31
C GLN A 819 33.99 81.17 -11.21
N MET A 820 33.64 81.75 -10.06
CA MET A 820 33.97 83.12 -9.69
C MET A 820 34.97 83.08 -8.52
N ALA A 821 36.20 83.49 -8.76
CA ALA A 821 37.22 83.65 -7.73
C ALA A 821 37.07 85.02 -7.05
N PHE A 822 37.32 85.05 -5.75
CA PHE A 822 37.37 86.24 -4.90
C PHE A 822 38.72 86.30 -4.20
N ASP A 823 39.03 87.45 -3.58
CA ASP A 823 40.22 87.61 -2.76
C ASP A 823 40.29 86.57 -1.62
N ASN A 824 41.50 86.30 -1.13
CA ASN A 824 41.77 85.36 -0.03
C ASN A 824 41.39 83.90 -0.32
N GLY A 825 41.48 83.47 -1.59
CA GLY A 825 41.32 82.08 -2.00
C GLY A 825 39.87 81.57 -1.96
N MET A 826 38.88 82.46 -1.89
CA MET A 826 37.48 82.08 -1.88
C MET A 826 36.94 81.98 -3.31
N SER A 827 36.09 81.00 -3.61
CA SER A 827 35.42 80.90 -4.90
C SER A 827 33.96 80.50 -4.77
N TRP A 828 33.15 80.93 -5.73
CA TRP A 828 31.78 80.49 -5.90
C TRP A 828 31.67 79.71 -7.20
N ASN A 829 31.27 78.44 -7.10
CA ASN A 829 31.21 77.52 -8.21
C ASN A 829 29.73 77.19 -8.50
N ASN A 830 29.31 77.35 -9.75
CA ASN A 830 28.02 76.92 -10.24
C ASN A 830 28.23 75.91 -11.37
N ALA A 831 27.45 74.83 -11.38
CA ALA A 831 27.43 73.87 -12.46
C ALA A 831 26.00 73.55 -12.85
N LEU A 832 25.68 73.68 -14.14
CA LEU A 832 24.44 73.22 -14.74
C LEU A 832 24.76 72.05 -15.66
N ARG A 833 24.00 70.97 -15.54
CA ARG A 833 24.19 69.75 -16.31
C ARG A 833 22.87 69.18 -16.78
N TYR A 834 22.85 68.65 -18.00
CA TYR A 834 21.69 67.99 -18.59
C TYR A 834 22.11 66.74 -19.37
N ASP A 835 21.51 65.60 -19.04
CA ASP A 835 21.78 64.31 -19.65
C ASP A 835 20.52 63.76 -20.32
N VAL A 836 20.71 63.08 -21.44
CA VAL A 836 19.67 62.35 -22.15
C VAL A 836 20.15 60.94 -22.44
N HIS A 837 19.45 59.96 -21.91
CA HIS A 837 19.68 58.54 -22.10
C HIS A 837 18.54 57.96 -22.93
N ASN A 838 18.86 57.33 -24.06
CA ASN A 838 17.93 56.51 -24.83
C ASN A 838 18.50 55.08 -24.85
N LEU A 839 17.95 54.22 -24.01
CA LEU A 839 18.46 52.88 -23.74
C LEU A 839 17.48 51.83 -24.23
N ASP A 840 18.01 50.76 -24.80
CA ASP A 840 17.27 49.55 -25.09
C ASP A 840 17.41 48.62 -23.87
N SER A 841 16.32 47.97 -23.46
CA SER A 841 16.32 47.06 -22.32
C SER A 841 15.51 45.80 -22.59
N SER A 842 15.80 44.76 -21.82
CA SER A 842 15.05 43.51 -21.85
C SER A 842 14.80 42.99 -20.44
N ARG A 843 13.56 42.58 -20.16
CA ARG A 843 13.14 41.94 -18.91
C ARG A 843 12.94 40.44 -19.10
N SER A 844 13.58 39.63 -18.26
CA SER A 844 13.42 38.18 -18.26
C SER A 844 12.27 37.75 -17.35
N ILE A 845 11.44 36.80 -17.79
CA ILE A 845 10.29 36.26 -17.02
C ILE A 845 10.40 34.75 -17.04
N ALA A 846 10.64 34.16 -15.86
CA ALA A 846 10.85 32.73 -15.71
C ALA A 846 10.31 32.20 -14.37
N TYR A 847 9.26 31.38 -14.46
CA TYR A 847 8.65 30.64 -13.37
C TYR A 847 7.85 29.47 -13.94
N GLY A 848 7.76 28.35 -13.23
CA GLY A 848 7.19 27.11 -13.77
C GLY A 848 7.79 26.76 -15.13
N ASP A 849 6.91 26.56 -16.13
CA ASP A 849 7.28 26.32 -17.53
C ASP A 849 7.37 27.60 -18.39
N VAL A 850 7.18 28.78 -17.79
CA VAL A 850 7.31 30.07 -18.48
C VAL A 850 8.79 30.43 -18.60
N ASN A 851 9.19 30.78 -19.83
CA ASN A 851 10.48 31.40 -20.12
C ASN A 851 10.27 32.41 -21.26
N LYS A 852 10.22 33.70 -20.93
CA LYS A 852 9.93 34.80 -21.87
C LYS A 852 10.89 35.96 -21.67
N THR A 853 11.12 36.73 -22.73
CA THR A 853 11.90 37.97 -22.70
C THR A 853 11.05 39.10 -23.26
N ALA A 854 10.94 40.19 -22.51
CA ALA A 854 10.14 41.37 -22.84
C ALA A 854 11.07 42.56 -23.12
N ASP A 855 11.11 43.03 -24.36
CA ASP A 855 12.03 44.09 -24.79
C ASP A 855 11.35 45.46 -24.75
N ALA A 856 12.07 46.52 -24.35
CA ALA A 856 11.59 47.89 -24.31
C ALA A 856 12.62 48.90 -24.81
N ASN A 857 12.14 50.05 -25.27
CA ASN A 857 12.95 51.24 -25.47
C ASN A 857 12.62 52.22 -24.34
N VAL A 858 13.64 52.67 -23.62
CA VAL A 858 13.51 53.48 -22.41
C VAL A 858 14.23 54.81 -22.60
N LYS A 859 13.62 55.90 -22.13
CA LYS A 859 14.23 57.23 -22.14
C LYS A 859 14.33 57.78 -20.74
N GLN A 860 15.50 58.28 -20.35
CA GLN A 860 15.69 59.03 -19.10
C GLN A 860 16.34 60.38 -19.41
N GLN A 861 15.89 61.43 -18.74
CA GLN A 861 16.52 62.74 -18.79
C GLN A 861 16.90 63.15 -17.37
N TYR A 862 18.09 63.71 -17.20
CA TYR A 862 18.60 64.10 -15.90
C TYR A 862 19.08 65.55 -15.95
N LEU A 863 18.55 66.40 -15.08
CA LEU A 863 18.97 67.80 -14.93
C LEU A 863 19.57 67.97 -13.55
N GLU A 864 20.79 68.49 -13.49
CA GLU A 864 21.47 68.82 -12.23
C GLU A 864 21.89 70.29 -12.22
N PHE A 865 21.59 70.99 -11.13
CA PHE A 865 22.14 72.30 -10.83
C PHE A 865 22.84 72.26 -9.47
N ARG A 866 24.15 72.51 -9.48
CA ARG A 866 25.00 72.53 -8.31
C ARG A 866 25.51 73.94 -8.07
N SER A 867 25.45 74.41 -6.84
CA SER A 867 25.98 75.70 -6.43
C SER A 867 26.66 75.59 -5.08
N GLU A 868 27.92 75.99 -5.01
CA GLU A 868 28.75 75.85 -3.81
C GLU A 868 29.72 77.02 -3.63
N GLY A 869 30.00 77.32 -2.36
CA GLY A 869 31.11 78.18 -1.96
C GLY A 869 32.29 77.32 -1.50
N ALA A 870 33.48 77.68 -1.96
CA ALA A 870 34.73 77.00 -1.62
C ALA A 870 35.76 78.01 -1.09
N LYS A 871 36.67 77.54 -0.23
CA LYS A 871 37.80 78.36 0.22
C LYS A 871 39.08 77.54 0.24
N THR A 872 40.05 77.92 -0.58
CA THR A 872 41.35 77.26 -0.67
C THR A 872 42.33 77.85 0.34
N PHE A 873 42.92 76.97 1.16
CA PHE A 873 43.99 77.27 2.10
C PHE A 873 45.27 76.58 1.64
N GLU A 874 46.34 77.35 1.41
CA GLU A 874 47.68 76.80 1.22
C GLU A 874 48.29 76.55 2.61
N LEU A 875 48.36 75.28 3.03
CA LEU A 875 48.87 74.91 4.36
C LEU A 875 50.40 74.94 4.44
N ARG A 876 51.04 74.61 3.32
CA ARG A 876 52.48 74.68 3.06
C ARG A 876 52.68 74.70 1.55
N GLU A 877 53.88 75.05 1.10
CA GLU A 877 54.23 75.04 -0.33
C GLU A 877 53.79 73.73 -1.00
N GLY A 878 52.92 73.86 -2.00
CA GLY A 878 52.40 72.74 -2.77
C GLY A 878 51.31 71.90 -2.09
N LEU A 879 50.78 72.26 -0.93
CA LEU A 879 49.64 71.56 -0.29
C LEU A 879 48.45 72.50 -0.07
N ASN A 880 47.42 72.30 -0.89
CA ASN A 880 46.18 73.06 -0.84
C ASN A 880 45.05 72.21 -0.23
N VAL A 881 44.29 72.83 0.66
CA VAL A 881 43.07 72.25 1.25
C VAL A 881 41.91 73.19 0.97
N THR A 882 40.87 72.67 0.33
CA THR A 882 39.70 73.43 -0.11
C THR A 882 38.42 72.81 0.47
N PRO A 883 37.98 73.21 1.68
CA PRO A 883 36.62 72.95 2.11
C PRO A 883 35.62 73.69 1.23
N TYR A 884 34.47 73.05 0.99
CA TYR A 884 33.35 73.62 0.27
C TYR A 884 32.01 73.15 0.84
N ALA A 885 30.98 73.97 0.66
CA ALA A 885 29.61 73.65 1.03
C ALA A 885 28.63 74.30 0.06
N GLY A 886 27.48 73.66 -0.17
CA GLY A 886 26.52 74.10 -1.17
C GLY A 886 25.25 73.26 -1.22
N VAL A 887 24.54 73.40 -2.33
CA VAL A 887 23.31 72.65 -2.64
C VAL A 887 23.37 72.07 -4.05
N LYS A 888 22.70 70.92 -4.22
CA LYS A 888 22.56 70.22 -5.50
C LYS A 888 21.10 69.91 -5.75
N LEU A 889 20.50 70.56 -6.75
CA LEU A 889 19.16 70.26 -7.24
C LEU A 889 19.26 69.23 -8.36
N ARG A 890 18.53 68.13 -8.26
CA ARG A 890 18.43 67.09 -9.28
C ARG A 890 16.98 66.91 -9.69
N HIS A 891 16.75 66.77 -10.99
CA HIS A 891 15.45 66.45 -11.55
C HIS A 891 15.60 65.40 -12.65
N THR A 892 15.00 64.23 -12.42
CA THR A 892 15.02 63.09 -13.35
C THR A 892 13.63 62.90 -13.93
N LEU A 893 13.55 62.78 -15.26
CA LEU A 893 12.33 62.42 -15.99
C LEU A 893 12.54 61.06 -16.65
N GLU A 894 11.74 60.09 -16.25
CA GLU A 894 11.70 58.75 -16.83
C GLU A 894 10.51 58.63 -17.78
N GLY A 895 10.79 58.35 -19.05
CA GLY A 895 9.77 58.11 -20.05
C GLY A 895 8.93 56.86 -19.72
N GLY A 896 7.65 56.91 -20.09
CA GLY A 896 6.84 55.70 -20.14
C GLY A 896 7.33 54.79 -21.27
N TYR A 897 7.14 53.49 -21.11
CA TYR A 897 7.51 52.51 -22.13
C TYR A 897 6.47 51.41 -22.25
N GLN A 898 6.52 50.70 -23.37
CA GLN A 898 5.72 49.53 -23.63
C GLN A 898 6.66 48.42 -24.10
N GLU A 899 6.58 47.27 -23.44
CA GLU A 899 7.35 46.10 -23.81
C GLU A 899 6.75 45.38 -25.01
N ARG A 900 7.60 44.62 -25.70
CA ARG A 900 7.27 43.76 -26.83
C ARG A 900 7.93 42.39 -26.69
N ASN A 901 7.53 41.45 -27.54
CA ASN A 901 8.08 40.09 -27.68
C ASN A 901 7.76 39.08 -26.56
N ALA A 902 7.04 39.46 -25.49
CA ALA A 902 6.59 38.53 -24.45
C ALA A 902 5.07 38.21 -24.47
N GLY A 903 4.34 38.57 -25.53
CA GLY A 903 2.91 38.26 -25.67
C GLY A 903 2.04 38.81 -24.51
N ASP A 904 1.27 37.94 -23.86
CA ASP A 904 0.41 38.29 -22.73
C ASP A 904 1.17 38.84 -21.51
N PHE A 905 2.49 38.64 -21.45
CA PHE A 905 3.34 39.08 -20.34
C PHE A 905 3.96 40.47 -20.54
N ASN A 906 3.73 41.12 -21.70
CA ASN A 906 4.25 42.47 -21.97
C ASN A 906 3.66 43.50 -21.00
N LEU A 907 4.53 44.27 -20.35
CA LEU A 907 4.21 45.36 -19.45
C LEU A 907 4.14 46.70 -20.20
N SER A 908 3.17 47.54 -19.85
CA SER A 908 3.16 48.96 -20.22
C SER A 908 3.22 49.80 -18.97
N MET A 909 4.19 50.72 -18.91
CA MET A 909 4.51 51.53 -17.73
C MET A 909 4.42 53.01 -18.06
N ASN A 910 3.78 53.79 -17.18
CA ASN A 910 3.69 55.23 -17.37
C ASN A 910 5.04 55.94 -17.10
N SER A 911 5.12 57.20 -17.52
CA SER A 911 6.25 58.08 -17.21
C SER A 911 6.34 58.39 -15.72
N GLY A 912 7.56 58.54 -15.22
CA GLY A 912 7.85 58.95 -13.85
C GLY A 912 8.71 60.22 -13.79
N SER A 913 8.70 60.88 -12.65
CA SER A 913 9.59 62.00 -12.33
C SER A 913 10.10 61.91 -10.90
N GLU A 914 11.36 62.25 -10.71
CA GLU A 914 12.04 62.32 -9.41
C GLU A 914 12.67 63.70 -9.27
N THR A 915 12.45 64.38 -8.15
CA THR A 915 13.10 65.66 -7.83
C THR A 915 13.71 65.60 -6.44
N ALA A 916 14.99 65.94 -6.34
CA ALA A 916 15.72 65.93 -5.09
C ALA A 916 16.52 67.23 -4.92
N VAL A 917 16.60 67.70 -3.66
CA VAL A 917 17.53 68.75 -3.26
C VAL A 917 18.46 68.16 -2.23
N ASP A 918 19.74 68.06 -2.56
CA ASP A 918 20.76 67.57 -1.65
C ASP A 918 21.56 68.73 -1.05
N SER A 919 21.93 68.58 0.21
CA SER A 919 23.02 69.37 0.78
C SER A 919 24.36 68.74 0.39
N ILE A 920 25.35 69.57 0.06
CA ILE A 920 26.70 69.09 -0.23
C ILE A 920 27.69 69.78 0.72
N VAL A 921 28.49 68.97 1.38
CA VAL A 921 29.64 69.43 2.16
C VAL A 921 30.82 68.54 1.79
N GLY A 922 31.95 69.15 1.46
CA GLY A 922 33.11 68.38 1.08
C GLY A 922 34.44 69.07 1.33
N LEU A 923 35.48 68.29 1.13
CA LEU A 923 36.87 68.66 1.33
C LEU A 923 37.68 68.14 0.16
N LYS A 924 38.36 69.06 -0.54
CA LYS A 924 39.35 68.72 -1.56
C LYS A 924 40.76 68.98 -1.04
N LEU A 925 41.67 68.03 -1.23
CA LEU A 925 43.08 68.12 -0.90
C LEU A 925 43.88 67.94 -2.19
N ASP A 926 44.75 68.89 -2.50
CA ASP A 926 45.64 68.86 -3.66
C ASP A 926 47.10 69.01 -3.17
N TYR A 927 47.95 68.05 -3.49
CA TYR A 927 49.38 68.08 -3.20
C TYR A 927 50.20 68.05 -4.48
N ALA A 928 51.01 69.08 -4.71
CA ALA A 928 52.02 69.18 -5.76
C ALA A 928 53.41 69.00 -5.14
N GLY A 929 54.04 67.84 -5.39
CA GLY A 929 55.39 67.52 -4.94
C GLY A 929 56.47 67.99 -5.92
N LYS A 930 57.74 67.81 -5.52
CA LYS A 930 58.89 68.01 -6.41
C LYS A 930 59.02 66.83 -7.38
N GLU A 931 59.70 67.05 -8.51
CA GLU A 931 59.98 66.01 -9.53
C GLU A 931 58.73 65.43 -10.23
N GLY A 932 57.66 66.21 -10.37
CA GLY A 932 56.51 65.87 -11.21
C GLY A 932 55.42 65.02 -10.54
N TRP A 933 55.59 64.62 -9.28
CA TRP A 933 54.58 63.89 -8.52
C TRP A 933 53.52 64.83 -7.93
N SER A 934 52.25 64.40 -7.97
CA SER A 934 51.13 65.07 -7.31
C SER A 934 50.11 64.05 -6.83
N ALA A 935 49.35 64.41 -5.79
CA ALA A 935 48.24 63.61 -5.27
C ALA A 935 47.02 64.50 -5.05
N ASN A 936 45.83 63.95 -5.27
CA ASN A 936 44.58 64.62 -4.98
C ASN A 936 43.66 63.69 -4.17
N ALA A 937 42.80 64.27 -3.34
CA ALA A 937 41.74 63.54 -2.67
C ALA A 937 40.52 64.44 -2.50
N THR A 938 39.33 63.91 -2.78
CA THR A 938 38.05 64.59 -2.53
C THR A 938 37.18 63.70 -1.67
N LEU A 939 36.56 64.29 -0.65
CA LEU A 939 35.51 63.64 0.13
C LEU A 939 34.32 64.58 0.21
N GLU A 940 33.15 64.11 -0.21
CA GLU A 940 31.89 64.82 -0.24
C GLU A 940 30.80 63.96 0.36
N GLY A 941 29.89 64.59 1.11
CA GLY A 941 28.63 63.96 1.45
C GLY A 941 27.60 64.92 2.00
N GLY A 942 26.35 64.48 1.98
CA GLY A 942 25.24 65.18 2.61
C GLY A 942 23.89 64.48 2.41
N PRO A 943 22.91 64.74 3.28
CA PRO A 943 21.57 64.20 3.15
C PRO A 943 20.75 64.88 2.05
N ASN A 944 19.73 64.17 1.57
CA ASN A 944 18.62 64.76 0.81
C ASN A 944 17.81 65.68 1.75
N LEU A 945 17.73 66.97 1.42
CA LEU A 945 16.91 67.96 2.12
C LEU A 945 15.43 67.89 1.69
N SER A 946 15.17 67.47 0.46
CA SER A 946 13.84 67.23 -0.09
C SER A 946 13.90 66.15 -1.16
N TYR A 947 12.86 65.32 -1.22
CA TYR A 947 12.74 64.26 -2.22
C TYR A 947 11.26 64.06 -2.57
N VAL A 948 10.92 64.13 -3.84
CA VAL A 948 9.58 63.90 -4.37
C VAL A 948 9.67 63.01 -5.59
N LYS A 949 8.93 61.90 -5.58
CA LYS A 949 8.82 60.95 -6.69
C LYS A 949 7.36 60.73 -7.07
N SER A 950 7.06 60.69 -8.35
CA SER A 950 5.69 60.39 -8.84
C SER A 950 5.37 58.90 -8.72
N GLN A 951 4.12 58.56 -8.37
CA GLN A 951 3.64 57.18 -8.40
C GLN A 951 3.64 56.62 -9.84
N ARG A 952 4.26 55.46 -10.03
CA ARG A 952 4.21 54.72 -11.29
C ARG A 952 3.04 53.74 -11.31
N THR A 953 2.45 53.58 -12.48
CA THR A 953 1.39 52.60 -12.75
C THR A 953 1.76 51.78 -13.98
N ALA A 954 1.38 50.51 -13.96
CA ALA A 954 1.53 49.62 -15.10
C ALA A 954 0.27 48.81 -15.39
N SER A 955 0.20 48.27 -16.61
CA SER A 955 -0.77 47.28 -17.05
C SER A 955 -0.06 46.11 -17.75
N ILE A 956 -0.60 44.91 -17.61
CA ILE A 956 -0.11 43.69 -18.26
C ILE A 956 -1.03 43.36 -19.42
N SER A 957 -0.47 43.04 -20.59
CA SER A 957 -1.25 42.82 -21.83
C SER A 957 -2.32 41.74 -21.68
N GLY A 958 -2.00 40.63 -21.00
CA GLY A 958 -2.93 39.52 -20.75
C GLY A 958 -4.01 39.81 -19.70
N ALA A 959 -3.91 40.89 -18.92
CA ALA A 959 -4.89 41.28 -17.90
C ALA A 959 -5.83 42.40 -18.38
N GLY A 960 -5.84 42.68 -19.68
CA GLY A 960 -6.67 43.73 -20.29
C GLY A 960 -6.20 45.15 -19.96
N SER A 961 -7.14 46.10 -19.84
CA SER A 961 -6.83 47.53 -19.62
C SER A 961 -6.63 47.92 -18.15
N GLN A 962 -6.57 46.94 -17.25
CA GLN A 962 -6.45 47.16 -15.82
C GLN A 962 -5.06 47.69 -15.46
N ARG A 963 -4.99 48.68 -14.55
CA ARG A 963 -3.73 49.28 -14.09
C ARG A 963 -3.52 49.05 -12.60
N PHE A 964 -2.28 48.82 -12.20
CA PHE A 964 -1.86 48.70 -10.81
C PHE A 964 -0.71 49.65 -10.49
N ASN A 965 -0.60 50.03 -9.21
CA ASN A 965 0.53 50.81 -8.70
C ASN A 965 1.76 49.92 -8.55
N ILE A 966 2.91 50.43 -8.99
CA ILE A 966 4.21 49.78 -8.80
C ILE A 966 4.84 50.33 -7.53
N ASP A 967 5.26 49.42 -6.66
CA ASP A 967 6.19 49.71 -5.57
C ASP A 967 7.58 49.25 -6.01
N ASP A 968 8.46 50.20 -6.32
CA ASP A 968 9.85 49.94 -6.72
C ASP A 968 10.84 50.06 -5.54
N GLY A 969 10.33 50.22 -4.31
CA GLY A 969 11.12 50.24 -3.08
C GLY A 969 12.04 51.45 -2.92
N GLN A 970 12.11 52.36 -3.89
CA GLN A 970 12.97 53.55 -3.79
C GLN A 970 12.34 54.59 -2.87
N SER A 971 13.06 54.94 -1.82
CA SER A 971 12.67 55.97 -0.84
C SER A 971 13.74 57.07 -0.76
N GLY A 972 13.29 58.31 -0.61
CA GLY A 972 14.18 59.46 -0.38
C GLY A 972 14.69 59.54 1.05
N GLY A 973 15.59 60.50 1.32
CA GLY A 973 16.11 60.77 2.67
C GLY A 973 17.39 60.02 3.03
N GLY A 974 18.08 59.46 2.03
CA GLY A 974 19.39 58.83 2.20
C GLY A 974 20.54 59.83 2.41
N PHE A 975 21.74 59.29 2.63
CA PHE A 975 22.99 60.04 2.62
C PHE A 975 23.72 59.78 1.31
N ASN A 976 23.94 60.83 0.52
CA ASN A 976 24.65 60.77 -0.75
C ASN A 976 26.12 61.10 -0.50
N SER A 977 27.04 60.44 -1.21
CA SER A 977 28.48 60.61 -1.00
C SER A 977 29.33 60.38 -2.25
N LEU A 978 30.45 61.07 -2.29
CA LEU A 978 31.50 60.90 -3.30
C LEU A 978 32.86 60.93 -2.59
N ALA A 979 33.67 59.92 -2.82
CA ALA A 979 35.06 59.89 -2.41
C ALA A 979 35.94 59.62 -3.64
N THR A 980 36.97 60.44 -3.86
CA THR A 980 37.97 60.23 -4.90
C THR A 980 39.37 60.39 -4.32
N MET A 981 40.31 59.59 -4.80
CA MET A 981 41.73 59.67 -4.42
C MET A 981 42.59 59.37 -5.63
N GLY A 982 43.54 60.24 -5.94
CA GLY A 982 44.35 60.14 -7.14
C GLY A 982 45.83 60.41 -6.91
N VAL A 983 46.69 59.72 -7.65
CA VAL A 983 48.12 60.01 -7.74
C VAL A 983 48.50 60.22 -9.21
N LYS A 984 49.24 61.29 -9.49
CA LYS A 984 49.66 61.69 -10.82
C LYS A 984 51.16 61.93 -10.87
N TYR A 985 51.82 61.38 -11.87
CA TYR A 985 53.19 61.69 -12.25
C TYR A 985 53.19 62.44 -13.59
N SER A 986 53.83 63.60 -13.65
CA SER A 986 53.92 64.45 -14.84
C SER A 986 55.38 64.63 -15.27
N SER A 987 55.66 64.49 -16.56
CA SER A 987 56.96 64.72 -17.17
C SER A 987 56.80 65.40 -18.52
N GLN A 988 57.32 66.63 -18.65
CA GLN A 988 57.21 67.47 -19.85
C GLN A 988 55.77 67.52 -20.40
N GLU A 989 55.51 66.89 -21.53
CA GLU A 989 54.24 66.89 -22.25
C GLU A 989 53.33 65.69 -21.90
N SER A 990 53.74 64.79 -21.00
CA SER A 990 52.99 63.58 -20.66
C SER A 990 52.71 63.48 -19.15
N ALA A 991 51.58 62.89 -18.78
CA ALA A 991 51.30 62.54 -17.40
C ALA A 991 50.58 61.20 -17.30
N LEU A 992 50.91 60.43 -16.27
CA LEU A 992 50.20 59.21 -15.89
C LEU A 992 49.50 59.47 -14.56
N GLN A 993 48.20 59.19 -14.49
CA GLN A 993 47.38 59.41 -13.31
C GLN A 993 46.55 58.16 -12.99
N LEU A 994 46.51 57.77 -11.73
CA LEU A 994 45.69 56.68 -11.22
C LEU A 994 44.73 57.24 -10.18
N ASP A 995 43.43 57.12 -10.42
CA ASP A 995 42.36 57.60 -9.54
C ASP A 995 41.51 56.42 -9.05
N ALA A 996 41.14 56.39 -7.77
CA ALA A 996 40.14 55.50 -7.21
C ALA A 996 38.94 56.32 -6.76
N PHE A 997 37.73 55.77 -6.87
CA PHE A 997 36.52 56.46 -6.47
C PHE A 997 35.44 55.54 -5.89
N HIS A 998 34.56 56.14 -5.11
CA HIS A 998 33.33 55.54 -4.62
C HIS A 998 32.23 56.62 -4.59
N TRP A 999 31.12 56.35 -5.25
CA TRP A 999 29.95 57.21 -5.38
C TRP A 999 28.72 56.48 -4.85
N LYS A 1000 27.84 57.20 -4.17
CA LYS A 1000 26.53 56.68 -3.72
C LYS A 1000 25.47 57.78 -3.80
N GLU A 1001 24.33 57.46 -4.41
CA GLU A 1001 23.17 58.34 -4.52
C GLU A 1001 21.87 57.54 -4.44
N ASP A 1002 20.98 57.88 -3.49
CA ASP A 1002 19.63 57.28 -3.34
C ASP A 1002 19.61 55.73 -3.33
N GLY A 1003 20.65 55.11 -2.75
CA GLY A 1003 20.78 53.64 -2.66
C GLY A 1003 21.53 53.01 -3.83
N ILE A 1004 21.75 53.74 -4.92
CA ILE A 1004 22.62 53.35 -6.03
C ILE A 1004 24.06 53.65 -5.63
N SER A 1005 24.99 52.74 -5.92
CA SER A 1005 26.41 52.94 -5.63
C SER A 1005 27.28 52.50 -6.79
N ASP A 1006 28.38 53.20 -6.98
CA ASP A 1006 29.36 52.93 -8.01
C ASP A 1006 30.77 53.09 -7.44
N LYS A 1007 31.70 52.25 -7.86
CA LYS A 1007 33.10 52.28 -7.39
C LYS A 1007 34.03 51.76 -8.46
N GLY A 1008 35.25 52.28 -8.47
CA GLY A 1008 36.23 51.83 -9.46
C GLY A 1008 37.58 52.52 -9.36
N VAL A 1009 38.42 52.19 -10.34
CA VAL A 1009 39.77 52.74 -10.49
C VAL A 1009 39.95 53.17 -11.95
N MET A 1010 40.53 54.35 -12.19
CA MET A 1010 40.77 54.91 -13.51
C MET A 1010 42.28 55.17 -13.70
N LEU A 1011 42.86 54.60 -14.76
CA LEU A 1011 44.22 54.90 -15.22
C LEU A 1011 44.20 55.85 -16.42
N ASN A 1012 44.63 57.08 -16.22
CA ASN A 1012 44.62 58.14 -17.20
C ASN A 1012 46.05 58.38 -17.75
N PHE A 1013 46.26 58.19 -19.05
CA PHE A 1013 47.46 58.66 -19.74
C PHE A 1013 47.13 59.96 -20.48
N LYS A 1014 47.80 61.04 -20.12
CA LYS A 1014 47.61 62.38 -20.67
C LYS A 1014 48.79 62.74 -21.54
N LYS A 1015 48.52 63.26 -22.74
CA LYS A 1015 49.51 63.83 -23.66
C LYS A 1015 49.01 65.21 -24.08
N THR A 1016 49.81 66.24 -23.81
CA THR A 1016 49.58 67.58 -24.33
C THR A 1016 50.19 67.66 -25.72
N PHE A 1017 49.45 68.18 -26.70
CA PHE A 1017 49.87 68.36 -28.08
C PHE A 1017 50.03 69.84 -28.43
#